data_AF-A0A0T2N4X5-F1
#
_entry.id   AF-A0A0T2N4X5-F1
#
_cell.length_a   1.000
_cell.length_b   1.000
_cell.length_c   1.000
_cell.angle_alpha   90.00
_cell.angle_beta   90.00
_cell.angle_gamma   90.00
#
_symmetry.space_group_name_H-M   'P 1'
#
loop_
_entity.id
_entity.type
_entity.pdbx_description
1 polymer ?
#
loop_
_entity_poly.entity_id
_entity_poly.type
_entity_poly.pdbx_seq_one_letter_code
_entity_poly.pdbx_strand_id
1 'polypeptide(L)'
;MIRDLLKWVVPGLATVLGGTTLCLAMTAADIADDLATRSAAAMAAGGYDWAELSLDARDLKLTGTTTDQARLNSAIARLSALAGVRSVTSEVTLAPMARPYALVASVDQGVLDLAGAVPDDTTRQRLLRLAGLEQAGLDLRSGMPDRRIWVSGAEFAIDQLQYFDQGEAVLSDLTVSLDGRAKSERAFRDLLIVMRAGAPAGVTLGDVNIVPALVSPYQWNASFDGKRIDISGFVPEDSLAERYRTADVSGAQVATGLTLGSGEPTGFADLSQNLIEQLARLEYGTASITDGQSTLAGAPATLDIAQGIVDTLEPSGTIVVLEPPRIDDYWMSATRQPGGVVVFDGYVPDEATREAFGQRDGADTSYLKLGRGTPERYRSGADFGLDALELMSEGRIALRDNVLTITGTARSGGDYDALLAMVAAGAPQGLVLARAEILAPRAAAWSWSVTKDATGAVALAGLVPDAADAMSLVTKVGNRATNTMTYASGDPDGFIASAETALELLQWLRDGSVTYDGLSWTVAGTANSAIDKGAIEADFVSRQLAAAGWSMAVALPPPVIPQIAPYTWSATRTADGVSLMGHAPNQSFKSYLAVHAGESVVDATELGLGAPDGFVAAATAGLDAVLALDEGEIAFDGANWSLSGRAPSEAQRDAVLTALAAATDSSGWSVDIAAPPPEPVATTPYIWSATKAADGAVTFSGLVPVQSLQRFLVVRAGGNVSDETTIDPTAPPGFANDVLAALGAMAALSEGSASFDGTAWAVSGTLASADAAAAVDAAIAAANTPAAGWILTLAGPPEPAVAPVAETPAEPEPVVEPEPALEPEPAPVAVNPDYAFSVSRAADTAVLSGQVPSDPALRYFAAVSGGDVAALSVADGAPETFLPSAETGLRALLYLTEGQLDFSRGVWSLRGVAADAAARDAVLAAIAADPGEADWTTAIDLPPPPEPAPPPAPVAPVLVDISACAAPIAEFSARNSILFQSGAALIAAESDAALDELVLDLKACPDAVVHIEGHTDADGDETLNLALSVARAEAVVNALVSRGVTPARLYAVGYGEAAPIADNDTAQGKRLNRRIVVTVRPEHY
;
A
#
# COMPACT_ATOMS: atom_id res chain seq x y z
N MET A 1 -95.20 -113.39 112.69
CA MET A 1 -95.04 -113.56 111.23
C MET A 1 -94.38 -112.35 110.55
N ILE A 2 -94.83 -111.10 110.75
CA ILE A 2 -94.21 -109.91 110.12
C ILE A 2 -92.79 -109.60 110.65
N ARG A 3 -92.48 -109.94 111.91
CA ARG A 3 -91.17 -109.65 112.53
C ARG A 3 -90.02 -110.55 112.06
N ASP A 4 -90.31 -111.71 111.45
CA ASP A 4 -89.27 -112.60 110.89
C ASP A 4 -88.99 -112.35 109.40
N LEU A 5 -89.89 -111.69 108.66
CA LEU A 5 -89.67 -111.28 107.26
C LEU A 5 -88.60 -110.15 107.17
N LEU A 6 -88.61 -109.23 108.13
CA LEU A 6 -87.67 -108.10 108.18
C LEU A 6 -86.21 -108.52 108.43
N LYS A 7 -85.95 -109.68 109.05
CA LYS A 7 -84.58 -110.18 109.29
C LYS A 7 -83.83 -110.56 108.02
N TRP A 8 -84.55 -110.88 106.93
CA TRP A 8 -83.94 -111.29 105.65
C TRP A 8 -84.09 -110.25 104.55
N VAL A 9 -85.17 -109.45 104.57
CA VAL A 9 -85.41 -108.41 103.56
C VAL A 9 -84.47 -107.22 103.73
N VAL A 10 -84.18 -106.76 104.95
CA VAL A 10 -83.31 -105.58 105.17
C VAL A 10 -81.85 -105.84 104.76
N PRO A 11 -81.21 -106.97 105.12
CA PRO A 11 -79.88 -107.30 104.61
C PRO A 11 -79.88 -107.49 103.09
N GLY A 12 -80.91 -108.14 102.51
CA GLY A 12 -81.03 -108.33 101.07
C GLY A 12 -81.14 -107.01 100.31
N LEU A 13 -81.97 -106.08 100.79
CA LEU A 13 -82.15 -104.76 100.19
C LEU A 13 -80.88 -103.89 100.35
N ALA A 14 -80.21 -103.94 101.50
CA ALA A 14 -78.94 -103.24 101.72
C ALA A 14 -77.81 -103.81 100.86
N THR A 15 -77.81 -105.12 100.58
CA THR A 15 -76.81 -105.75 99.71
C THR A 15 -77.09 -105.46 98.24
N VAL A 16 -78.36 -105.45 97.82
CA VAL A 16 -78.72 -105.10 96.43
C VAL A 16 -78.54 -103.61 96.19
N LEU A 17 -79.07 -102.73 97.03
CA LEU A 17 -78.92 -101.29 96.85
C LEU A 17 -77.48 -100.84 97.12
N GLY A 18 -76.86 -101.30 98.21
CA GLY A 18 -75.47 -101.00 98.56
C GLY A 18 -74.48 -101.60 97.58
N GLY A 19 -74.68 -102.84 97.14
CA GLY A 19 -73.85 -103.48 96.12
C GLY A 19 -74.02 -102.86 94.73
N THR A 20 -75.24 -102.49 94.34
CA THR A 20 -75.47 -101.81 93.04
C THR A 20 -74.95 -100.38 93.05
N THR A 21 -75.10 -99.64 94.15
CA THR A 21 -74.54 -98.28 94.29
C THR A 21 -73.01 -98.31 94.38
N LEU A 22 -72.42 -99.28 95.07
CA LEU A 22 -70.97 -99.47 95.11
C LEU A 22 -70.44 -99.90 93.74
N CYS A 23 -71.12 -100.80 93.03
CA CYS A 23 -70.77 -101.20 91.67
C CYS A 23 -70.86 -100.00 90.71
N LEU A 24 -71.94 -99.23 90.74
CA LEU A 24 -72.09 -98.03 89.93
C LEU A 24 -71.04 -96.98 90.25
N ALA A 25 -70.70 -96.78 91.53
CA ALA A 25 -69.65 -95.84 91.94
C ALA A 25 -68.25 -96.31 91.51
N MET A 26 -68.00 -97.62 91.50
CA MET A 26 -66.72 -98.20 91.06
C MET A 26 -66.60 -98.23 89.52
N THR A 27 -67.68 -98.43 88.78
CA THR A 27 -67.66 -98.49 87.30
C THR A 27 -67.87 -97.13 86.62
N ALA A 28 -68.39 -96.12 87.34
CA ALA A 28 -68.66 -94.80 86.75
C ALA A 28 -67.39 -94.09 86.28
N ALA A 29 -66.27 -94.26 86.99
CA ALA A 29 -64.97 -93.73 86.58
C ALA A 29 -64.46 -94.43 85.31
N ASP A 30 -64.52 -95.76 85.26
CA ASP A 30 -64.08 -96.54 84.09
C ASP A 30 -64.91 -96.24 82.83
N ILE A 31 -66.22 -96.01 82.98
CA ILE A 31 -67.11 -95.63 81.86
C ILE A 31 -66.78 -94.22 81.35
N ALA A 32 -66.48 -93.28 82.26
CA ALA A 32 -66.11 -91.92 81.89
C ALA A 32 -64.76 -91.89 81.14
N ASP A 33 -63.76 -92.64 81.61
CA ASP A 33 -62.44 -92.71 80.99
C ASP A 33 -62.47 -93.39 79.60
N ASP A 34 -63.23 -94.47 79.44
CA ASP A 34 -63.45 -95.11 78.13
C ASP A 34 -64.19 -94.19 77.16
N LEU A 35 -65.25 -93.51 77.64
CA LEU A 35 -66.03 -92.60 76.81
C LEU A 35 -65.20 -91.38 76.39
N ALA A 36 -64.41 -90.81 77.29
CA ALA A 36 -63.47 -89.72 77.01
C ALA A 36 -62.46 -90.11 75.93
N THR A 37 -61.90 -91.32 76.02
CA THR A 37 -60.94 -91.85 75.03
C THR A 37 -61.61 -92.01 73.65
N ARG A 38 -62.82 -92.58 73.60
CA ARG A 38 -63.55 -92.79 72.33
C ARG A 38 -64.07 -91.48 71.72
N SER A 39 -64.53 -90.53 72.53
CA SER A 39 -64.95 -89.21 72.05
C SER A 39 -63.78 -88.38 71.55
N ALA A 40 -62.65 -88.40 72.26
CA ALA A 40 -61.42 -87.75 71.78
C ALA A 40 -60.94 -88.37 70.47
N ALA A 41 -60.91 -89.70 70.36
CA ALA A 41 -60.54 -90.39 69.13
C ALA A 41 -61.49 -90.09 67.95
N ALA A 42 -62.79 -90.00 68.21
CA ALA A 42 -63.78 -89.65 67.18
C ALA A 42 -63.63 -88.20 66.69
N MET A 43 -63.30 -87.26 67.58
CA MET A 43 -63.04 -85.87 67.19
C MET A 43 -61.73 -85.71 66.43
N ALA A 44 -60.67 -86.36 66.90
CA ALA A 44 -59.37 -86.40 66.22
C ALA A 44 -59.49 -87.01 64.80
N ALA A 45 -60.21 -88.13 64.66
CA ALA A 45 -60.48 -88.75 63.36
C ALA A 45 -61.42 -87.92 62.47
N GLY A 46 -61.95 -86.79 62.94
CA GLY A 46 -62.78 -85.85 62.17
C GLY A 46 -62.09 -84.55 61.80
N GLY A 47 -60.86 -84.33 62.29
CA GLY A 47 -60.17 -83.06 62.14
C GLY A 47 -60.92 -81.91 62.82
N TYR A 48 -61.53 -82.18 63.97
CA TYR A 48 -62.20 -81.18 64.81
C TYR A 48 -61.24 -80.69 65.91
N ASP A 49 -60.03 -80.28 65.52
CA ASP A 49 -58.96 -79.93 66.47
C ASP A 49 -59.27 -78.65 67.28
N TRP A 50 -60.26 -77.89 66.83
CA TRP A 50 -60.80 -76.70 67.50
C TRP A 50 -61.73 -77.04 68.69
N ALA A 51 -62.18 -78.29 68.79
CA ALA A 51 -63.18 -78.73 69.74
C ALA A 51 -62.53 -79.23 71.03
N GLU A 52 -62.84 -78.57 72.14
CA GLU A 52 -62.52 -79.06 73.48
C GLU A 52 -63.71 -79.85 74.02
N LEU A 53 -63.41 -81.03 74.58
CA LEU A 53 -64.41 -81.89 75.18
C LEU A 53 -64.21 -81.91 76.69
N SER A 54 -65.29 -81.64 77.42
CA SER A 54 -65.38 -81.97 78.85
C SER A 54 -66.48 -82.99 79.04
N LEU A 55 -66.24 -83.99 79.89
CA LEU A 55 -67.19 -85.08 80.14
C LEU A 55 -67.64 -85.03 81.59
N ASP A 56 -68.96 -85.00 81.80
CA ASP A 56 -69.58 -85.23 83.11
C ASP A 56 -70.35 -86.55 83.08
N ALA A 57 -69.69 -87.60 83.55
CA ALA A 57 -70.13 -89.00 83.46
C ALA A 57 -70.46 -89.48 82.02
N ARG A 58 -71.66 -89.18 81.52
CA ARG A 58 -72.13 -89.57 80.19
C ARG A 58 -72.58 -88.39 79.32
N ASP A 59 -72.53 -87.17 79.85
CA ASP A 59 -72.83 -85.96 79.09
C ASP A 59 -71.53 -85.32 78.62
N LEU A 60 -71.47 -85.04 77.32
CA LEU A 60 -70.36 -84.34 76.71
C LEU A 60 -70.70 -82.86 76.59
N LYS A 61 -69.78 -82.02 77.05
CA LYS A 61 -69.78 -80.60 76.78
C LYS A 61 -68.73 -80.31 75.72
N LEU A 62 -69.17 -79.72 74.61
CA LEU A 62 -68.34 -79.30 73.50
C LEU A 62 -68.14 -77.79 73.58
N THR A 63 -66.91 -77.35 73.80
CA THR A 63 -66.49 -75.94 73.82
C THR A 63 -65.46 -75.69 72.72
N GLY A 64 -65.18 -74.42 72.44
CA GLY A 64 -64.19 -74.00 71.45
C GLY A 64 -64.73 -72.94 70.49
N THR A 65 -63.95 -72.64 69.46
CA THR A 65 -64.31 -71.66 68.43
C THR A 65 -64.19 -72.31 67.06
N THR A 66 -65.26 -72.29 66.28
CA THR A 66 -65.26 -72.79 64.89
C THR A 66 -65.62 -71.67 63.92
N THR A 67 -65.15 -71.78 62.70
CA THR A 67 -65.43 -70.83 61.60
C THR A 67 -66.51 -71.36 60.65
N ASP A 68 -66.96 -72.61 60.84
CA ASP A 68 -67.93 -73.30 59.98
C ASP A 68 -69.06 -73.94 60.82
N GLN A 69 -70.27 -73.44 60.60
CA GLN A 69 -71.49 -73.92 61.26
C GLN A 69 -71.84 -75.36 60.88
N ALA A 70 -71.56 -75.79 59.64
CA ALA A 70 -71.80 -77.16 59.20
C ALA A 70 -70.84 -78.14 59.88
N ARG A 71 -69.59 -77.74 60.10
CA ARG A 71 -68.62 -78.50 60.90
C ARG A 71 -69.04 -78.62 62.37
N LEU A 72 -69.56 -77.56 62.98
CA LEU A 72 -70.13 -77.61 64.35
C LEU A 72 -71.25 -78.65 64.43
N ASN A 73 -72.21 -78.57 63.51
CA ASN A 73 -73.34 -79.50 63.48
C ASN A 73 -72.87 -80.96 63.27
N SER A 74 -71.86 -81.16 62.40
CA SER A 74 -71.28 -82.48 62.14
C SER A 74 -70.51 -83.05 63.34
N ALA A 75 -69.79 -82.20 64.09
CA ALA A 75 -69.11 -82.58 65.32
C ALA A 75 -70.12 -83.04 66.39
N ILE A 76 -71.19 -82.26 66.62
CA ILE A 76 -72.25 -82.59 67.57
C ILE A 76 -72.94 -83.92 67.18
N ALA A 77 -73.26 -84.09 65.89
CA ALA A 77 -73.87 -85.31 65.38
C ALA A 77 -72.96 -86.53 65.58
N ARG A 78 -71.65 -86.37 65.33
CA ARG A 78 -70.66 -87.44 65.50
C ARG A 78 -70.51 -87.86 66.96
N LEU A 79 -70.44 -86.89 67.88
CA LEU A 79 -70.36 -87.18 69.32
C LEU A 79 -71.64 -87.85 69.83
N SER A 80 -72.80 -87.40 69.36
CA SER A 80 -74.10 -87.95 69.73
C SER A 80 -74.31 -89.39 69.24
N ALA A 81 -73.59 -89.81 68.18
CA ALA A 81 -73.65 -91.16 67.64
C ALA A 81 -72.78 -92.18 68.40
N LEU A 82 -71.94 -91.75 69.34
CA LEU A 82 -71.07 -92.64 70.11
C LEU A 82 -71.85 -93.44 71.15
N ALA A 83 -71.70 -94.77 71.12
CA ALA A 83 -72.35 -95.66 72.08
C ALA A 83 -71.87 -95.37 73.52
N GLY A 84 -72.79 -94.94 74.38
CA GLY A 84 -72.49 -94.57 75.77
C GLY A 84 -72.73 -93.10 76.09
N VAL A 85 -72.73 -92.21 75.09
CA VAL A 85 -73.08 -90.78 75.27
C VAL A 85 -74.59 -90.65 75.56
N ARG A 86 -74.95 -89.80 76.53
CA ARG A 86 -76.34 -89.49 76.89
C ARG A 86 -76.82 -88.19 76.25
N SER A 87 -76.02 -87.13 76.34
CA SER A 87 -76.32 -85.83 75.73
C SER A 87 -75.03 -85.12 75.32
N VAL A 88 -75.13 -84.23 74.34
CA VAL A 88 -74.04 -83.36 73.91
C VAL A 88 -74.52 -81.92 74.00
N THR A 89 -73.91 -81.13 74.88
CA THR A 89 -74.20 -79.69 75.04
C THR A 89 -73.11 -78.89 74.35
N SER A 90 -73.49 -77.92 73.51
CA SER A 90 -72.56 -77.11 72.73
C SER A 90 -72.51 -75.66 73.24
N GLU A 91 -71.32 -75.22 73.66
CA GLU A 91 -70.97 -73.83 73.98
C GLU A 91 -69.86 -73.34 73.04
N VAL A 92 -69.99 -73.68 71.75
CA VAL A 92 -69.02 -73.29 70.72
C VAL A 92 -69.35 -71.90 70.17
N THR A 93 -68.34 -71.04 70.07
CA THR A 93 -68.48 -69.70 69.48
C THR A 93 -68.22 -69.76 67.97
N LEU A 94 -69.10 -69.16 67.16
CA LEU A 94 -68.87 -69.00 65.71
C LEU A 94 -68.06 -67.73 65.46
N ALA A 95 -66.92 -67.86 64.79
CA ALA A 95 -66.04 -66.74 64.49
C ALA A 95 -66.71 -65.67 63.59
N PRO A 96 -66.39 -64.36 63.76
CA PRO A 96 -66.94 -63.29 62.93
C PRO A 96 -66.68 -63.51 61.42
N MET A 97 -67.65 -63.15 60.58
CA MET A 97 -67.52 -63.28 59.12
C MET A 97 -66.62 -62.18 58.54
N ALA A 98 -65.68 -62.56 57.67
CA ALA A 98 -64.85 -61.65 56.88
C ALA A 98 -65.29 -61.64 55.41
N ARG A 99 -65.40 -60.45 54.81
CA ARG A 99 -65.62 -60.23 53.38
C ARG A 99 -64.92 -58.92 52.95
N PRO A 100 -63.93 -58.97 52.05
CA PRO A 100 -63.30 -60.17 51.49
C PRO A 100 -62.60 -61.00 52.57
N TYR A 101 -62.38 -62.28 52.29
CA TYR A 101 -61.58 -63.14 53.16
C TYR A 101 -60.09 -62.97 52.83
N ALA A 102 -59.45 -62.05 53.54
CA ALA A 102 -58.10 -61.59 53.20
C ALA A 102 -57.01 -62.13 54.14
N LEU A 103 -55.88 -62.52 53.55
CA LEU A 103 -54.59 -62.70 54.20
C LEU A 103 -53.59 -61.73 53.59
N VAL A 104 -52.89 -60.99 54.44
CA VAL A 104 -51.80 -60.11 54.07
C VAL A 104 -50.52 -60.70 54.62
N ALA A 105 -49.53 -60.89 53.76
CA ALA A 105 -48.19 -61.26 54.14
C ALA A 105 -47.25 -60.16 53.64
N SER A 106 -46.39 -59.62 54.49
CA SER A 106 -45.42 -58.59 54.10
C SER A 106 -44.01 -59.02 54.49
N VAL A 107 -43.02 -58.51 53.76
CA VAL A 107 -41.60 -58.62 54.09
C VAL A 107 -40.98 -57.23 54.04
N ASP A 108 -40.17 -56.90 55.04
CA ASP A 108 -39.38 -55.68 55.06
C ASP A 108 -37.99 -55.98 55.63
N GLN A 109 -36.95 -55.68 54.85
CA GLN A 109 -35.55 -56.04 55.14
C GLN A 109 -35.37 -57.51 55.54
N GLY A 110 -36.11 -58.41 54.90
CA GLY A 110 -36.11 -59.85 55.17
C GLY A 110 -36.88 -60.30 56.41
N VAL A 111 -37.55 -59.38 57.13
CA VAL A 111 -38.44 -59.71 58.26
C VAL A 111 -39.86 -59.87 57.73
N LEU A 112 -40.47 -61.04 57.96
CA LEU A 112 -41.81 -61.37 57.47
C LEU A 112 -42.86 -61.07 58.54
N ASP A 113 -44.03 -60.55 58.15
CA ASP A 113 -45.20 -60.37 59.00
C ASP A 113 -46.46 -60.90 58.32
N LEU A 114 -47.41 -61.43 59.11
CA LEU A 114 -48.67 -61.98 58.63
C LEU A 114 -49.85 -61.36 59.38
N ALA A 115 -50.87 -60.92 58.64
CA ALA A 115 -52.10 -60.40 59.21
C ALA A 115 -53.34 -60.84 58.43
N GLY A 116 -54.49 -60.92 59.10
CA GLY A 116 -55.78 -61.14 58.46
C GLY A 116 -56.53 -62.37 58.95
N ALA A 117 -57.35 -62.93 58.06
CA ALA A 117 -58.30 -63.99 58.37
C ALA A 117 -57.69 -65.39 58.22
N VAL A 118 -57.90 -66.26 59.22
CA VAL A 118 -57.56 -67.68 59.17
C VAL A 118 -58.74 -68.60 59.53
N PRO A 119 -58.82 -69.79 58.92
CA PRO A 119 -59.98 -70.65 59.03
C PRO A 119 -60.01 -71.49 60.32
N ASP A 120 -58.87 -71.87 60.86
CA ASP A 120 -58.73 -72.55 62.14
C ASP A 120 -57.29 -72.46 62.65
N ASP A 121 -57.07 -72.85 63.91
CA ASP A 121 -55.75 -72.78 64.52
C ASP A 121 -54.74 -73.71 63.84
N THR A 122 -55.16 -74.89 63.38
CA THR A 122 -54.30 -75.80 62.60
C THR A 122 -53.73 -75.11 61.35
N THR A 123 -54.55 -74.34 60.64
CA THR A 123 -54.10 -73.56 59.48
C THR A 123 -53.24 -72.37 59.91
N ARG A 124 -53.60 -71.67 60.99
CA ARG A 124 -52.78 -70.59 61.57
C ARG A 124 -51.37 -71.07 61.88
N GLN A 125 -51.23 -72.17 62.62
CA GLN A 125 -49.93 -72.75 62.99
C GLN A 125 -49.13 -73.22 61.77
N ARG A 126 -49.82 -73.69 60.72
CA ARG A 126 -49.19 -74.06 59.44
C ARG A 126 -48.61 -72.84 58.73
N LEU A 127 -49.36 -71.75 58.63
CA LEU A 127 -48.89 -70.51 57.99
C LEU A 127 -47.77 -69.85 58.81
N LEU A 128 -47.88 -69.82 60.15
CA LEU A 128 -46.82 -69.34 61.05
C LEU A 128 -45.51 -70.12 60.85
N ARG A 129 -45.58 -71.46 60.78
CA ARG A 129 -44.41 -72.30 60.52
C ARG A 129 -43.80 -72.07 59.14
N LEU A 130 -44.63 -71.89 58.11
CA LEU A 130 -44.17 -71.58 56.76
C LEU A 130 -43.43 -70.24 56.72
N ALA A 131 -43.94 -69.23 57.43
CA ALA A 131 -43.35 -67.91 57.54
C ALA A 131 -42.18 -67.82 58.54
N GLY A 132 -41.91 -68.86 59.33
CA GLY A 132 -40.89 -68.84 60.39
C GLY A 132 -41.24 -67.93 61.58
N LEU A 133 -42.53 -67.68 61.84
CA LEU A 133 -43.01 -66.80 62.90
C LEU A 133 -43.55 -67.58 64.09
N GLU A 134 -43.31 -67.07 65.30
CA GLU A 134 -43.93 -67.62 66.52
C GLU A 134 -45.36 -67.09 66.74
N GLN A 135 -45.62 -65.84 66.35
CA GLN A 135 -46.93 -65.18 66.46
C GLN A 135 -47.11 -64.19 65.31
N ALA A 136 -48.37 -63.93 64.93
CA ALA A 136 -48.74 -62.96 63.90
C ALA A 136 -50.18 -62.46 64.09
N GLY A 137 -50.58 -61.39 63.38
CA GLY A 137 -51.90 -60.76 63.43
C GLY A 137 -53.02 -61.56 62.74
N LEU A 138 -53.05 -62.88 62.93
CA LEU A 138 -53.97 -63.80 62.26
C LEU A 138 -55.18 -64.11 63.15
N ASP A 139 -56.35 -63.61 62.77
CA ASP A 139 -57.61 -63.81 63.49
C ASP A 139 -58.43 -64.96 62.91
N LEU A 140 -59.06 -65.76 63.78
CA LEU A 140 -60.06 -66.74 63.34
C LEU A 140 -61.29 -66.00 62.77
N ARG A 141 -61.62 -66.25 61.50
CA ARG A 141 -62.77 -65.64 60.81
C ARG A 141 -63.53 -66.67 59.97
N SER A 142 -64.85 -66.48 59.86
CA SER A 142 -65.72 -67.25 58.96
C SER A 142 -65.92 -66.55 57.61
N GLY A 143 -66.53 -67.22 56.63
CA GLY A 143 -66.74 -66.66 55.28
C GLY A 143 -65.66 -66.99 54.25
N MET A 144 -64.78 -67.94 54.55
CA MET A 144 -63.73 -68.39 53.63
C MET A 144 -64.32 -68.96 52.33
N PRO A 145 -63.65 -68.76 51.18
CA PRO A 145 -63.94 -69.48 49.94
C PRO A 145 -63.52 -70.96 50.07
N ASP A 146 -63.37 -71.70 48.96
CA ASP A 146 -62.92 -73.10 49.04
C ASP A 146 -61.62 -73.21 49.84
N ARG A 147 -61.69 -73.93 50.96
CA ARG A 147 -60.60 -74.01 51.93
C ARG A 147 -59.32 -74.57 51.32
N ARG A 148 -59.42 -75.59 50.46
CA ARG A 148 -58.23 -76.23 49.90
C ARG A 148 -57.51 -75.28 48.94
N ILE A 149 -58.29 -74.59 48.11
CA ILE A 149 -57.77 -73.62 47.14
C ILE A 149 -57.20 -72.40 47.87
N TRP A 150 -57.91 -71.88 48.88
CA TRP A 150 -57.46 -70.75 49.68
C TRP A 150 -56.14 -71.04 50.41
N VAL A 151 -56.03 -72.20 51.08
CA VAL A 151 -54.77 -72.58 51.75
C VAL A 151 -53.63 -72.69 50.75
N SER A 152 -53.86 -73.27 49.56
CA SER A 152 -52.84 -73.33 48.51
C SER A 152 -52.44 -71.93 48.01
N GLY A 153 -53.38 -70.99 47.92
CA GLY A 153 -53.10 -69.60 47.58
C GLY A 153 -52.31 -68.87 48.68
N ALA A 154 -52.62 -69.14 49.95
CA ALA A 154 -51.96 -68.55 51.10
C ALA A 154 -50.50 -69.02 51.21
N GLU A 155 -50.27 -70.32 51.02
CA GLU A 155 -48.91 -70.88 50.98
C GLU A 155 -48.11 -70.31 49.80
N PHE A 156 -48.73 -70.19 48.62
CA PHE A 156 -48.11 -69.58 47.46
C PHE A 156 -47.73 -68.11 47.70
N ALA A 157 -48.65 -67.31 48.27
CA ALA A 157 -48.42 -65.91 48.58
C ALA A 157 -47.24 -65.71 49.55
N ILE A 158 -47.17 -66.50 50.62
CA ILE A 158 -46.06 -66.45 51.59
C ILE A 158 -44.75 -66.91 50.96
N ASP A 159 -44.77 -67.99 50.16
CA ASP A 159 -43.57 -68.52 49.50
C ASP A 159 -42.97 -67.53 48.50
N GLN A 160 -43.79 -66.69 47.84
CA GLN A 160 -43.27 -65.67 46.93
C GLN A 160 -42.46 -64.59 47.64
N LEU A 161 -42.78 -64.27 48.91
CA LEU A 161 -42.05 -63.26 49.68
C LEU A 161 -40.57 -63.59 49.88
N GLN A 162 -40.17 -64.87 49.72
CA GLN A 162 -38.77 -65.26 49.78
C GLN A 162 -37.91 -64.58 48.69
N TYR A 163 -38.51 -64.09 47.60
CA TYR A 163 -37.80 -63.42 46.51
C TYR A 163 -37.65 -61.91 46.74
N PHE A 164 -38.38 -61.34 47.70
CA PHE A 164 -38.40 -59.91 47.98
C PHE A 164 -37.50 -59.54 49.17
N ASP A 165 -36.93 -58.34 49.13
CA ASP A 165 -36.29 -57.70 50.29
C ASP A 165 -37.31 -56.81 51.03
N GLN A 166 -38.17 -56.18 50.25
CA GLN A 166 -39.33 -55.42 50.73
C GLN A 166 -40.52 -55.73 49.81
N GLY A 167 -41.69 -56.05 50.35
CA GLY A 167 -42.87 -56.35 49.54
C GLY A 167 -44.06 -56.87 50.33
N GLU A 168 -45.18 -57.05 49.66
CA GLU A 168 -46.46 -57.50 50.18
C GLU A 168 -47.11 -58.50 49.22
N ALA A 169 -47.69 -59.54 49.77
CA ALA A 169 -48.50 -60.52 49.08
C ALA A 169 -49.89 -60.55 49.75
N VAL A 170 -50.91 -60.17 48.98
CA VAL A 170 -52.30 -60.10 49.47
C VAL A 170 -53.11 -61.18 48.79
N LEU A 171 -53.60 -62.14 49.57
CA LEU A 171 -54.62 -63.09 49.14
C LEU A 171 -55.99 -62.57 49.57
N SER A 172 -56.78 -62.07 48.62
CA SER A 172 -58.16 -61.61 48.85
C SER A 172 -59.13 -62.60 48.19
N ASP A 173 -59.90 -63.32 49.00
CA ASP A 173 -60.67 -64.48 48.57
C ASP A 173 -59.78 -65.51 47.84
N LEU A 174 -59.88 -65.65 46.51
CA LEU A 174 -59.04 -66.56 45.73
C LEU A 174 -58.08 -65.82 44.78
N THR A 175 -57.88 -64.52 44.98
CA THR A 175 -56.98 -63.69 44.17
C THR A 175 -55.73 -63.33 44.95
N VAL A 176 -54.55 -63.66 44.40
CA VAL A 176 -53.24 -63.27 44.95
C VAL A 176 -52.69 -62.09 44.18
N SER A 177 -52.47 -60.98 44.87
CA SER A 177 -51.72 -59.82 44.37
C SER A 177 -50.34 -59.76 45.03
N LEU A 178 -49.34 -59.29 44.31
CA LEU A 178 -47.96 -59.17 44.77
C LEU A 178 -47.44 -57.76 44.43
N ASP A 179 -46.85 -57.08 45.40
CA ASP A 179 -46.15 -55.82 45.19
C ASP A 179 -44.82 -55.86 45.93
N GLY A 180 -43.71 -55.48 45.29
CA GLY A 180 -42.46 -55.30 46.03
C GLY A 180 -41.18 -55.28 45.19
N ARG A 181 -40.07 -55.17 45.90
CA ARG A 181 -38.70 -55.16 45.37
C ARG A 181 -37.97 -56.48 45.61
N ALA A 182 -37.44 -57.07 44.54
CA ALA A 182 -36.64 -58.29 44.62
C ALA A 182 -35.36 -58.08 45.45
N LYS A 183 -34.92 -59.11 46.19
CA LYS A 183 -33.70 -59.02 47.02
C LYS A 183 -32.39 -59.18 46.25
N SER A 184 -32.45 -59.68 45.02
CA SER A 184 -31.30 -59.83 44.13
C SER A 184 -31.75 -60.00 42.68
N GLU A 185 -30.86 -59.75 41.72
CA GLU A 185 -31.12 -60.01 40.29
C GLU A 185 -31.53 -61.47 40.03
N ARG A 186 -30.90 -62.42 40.73
CA ARG A 186 -31.28 -63.83 40.65
C ARG A 186 -32.70 -64.07 41.16
N ALA A 187 -33.03 -63.51 42.32
CA ALA A 187 -34.38 -63.63 42.88
C ALA A 187 -35.45 -63.02 41.97
N PHE A 188 -35.15 -61.88 41.34
CA PHE A 188 -36.04 -61.27 40.36
C PHE A 188 -36.28 -62.18 39.15
N ARG A 189 -35.21 -62.76 38.56
CA ARG A 189 -35.34 -63.71 37.44
C ARG A 189 -36.11 -64.98 37.82
N ASP A 190 -35.81 -65.56 38.98
CA ASP A 190 -36.48 -66.76 39.47
C ASP A 190 -37.97 -66.48 39.69
N LEU A 191 -38.31 -65.33 40.27
CA LEU A 191 -39.69 -64.91 40.47
C LEU A 191 -40.46 -64.71 39.15
N LEU A 192 -39.84 -64.11 38.12
CA LEU A 192 -40.47 -63.99 36.80
C LEU A 192 -40.78 -65.37 36.17
N ILE A 193 -39.95 -66.38 36.41
CA ILE A 193 -40.22 -67.75 35.97
C ILE A 193 -41.44 -68.31 36.71
N VAL A 194 -41.52 -68.11 38.02
CA VAL A 194 -42.68 -68.54 38.83
C VAL A 194 -43.96 -67.82 38.39
N MET A 195 -43.89 -66.51 38.11
CA MET A 195 -45.05 -65.75 37.64
C MET A 195 -45.54 -66.20 36.26
N ARG A 196 -44.64 -66.58 35.36
CA ARG A 196 -45.01 -67.17 34.05
C ARG A 196 -45.65 -68.55 34.18
N ALA A 197 -45.28 -69.33 35.21
CA ALA A 197 -45.91 -70.62 35.48
C ALA A 197 -47.36 -70.47 36.00
N GLY A 198 -47.70 -69.30 36.56
CA GLY A 198 -49.04 -68.96 37.05
C GLY A 198 -49.32 -69.41 38.48
N ALA A 199 -50.41 -68.91 39.05
CA ALA A 199 -50.86 -69.28 40.40
C ALA A 199 -51.36 -70.75 40.47
N PRO A 200 -51.43 -71.35 41.67
CA PRO A 200 -51.98 -72.69 41.86
C PRO A 200 -53.40 -72.85 41.31
N ALA A 201 -53.77 -74.08 40.92
CA ALA A 201 -55.08 -74.35 40.33
C ALA A 201 -56.25 -73.87 41.21
N GLY A 202 -57.08 -72.98 40.65
CA GLY A 202 -58.23 -72.36 41.34
C GLY A 202 -57.95 -71.00 41.99
N VAL A 203 -56.68 -70.55 42.00
CA VAL A 203 -56.26 -69.21 42.44
C VAL A 203 -56.00 -68.34 41.22
N THR A 204 -56.41 -67.07 41.27
CA THR A 204 -56.14 -66.08 40.22
C THR A 204 -55.03 -65.14 40.65
N LEU A 205 -54.13 -64.78 39.73
CA LEU A 205 -53.20 -63.66 39.97
C LEU A 205 -53.94 -62.35 39.72
N GLY A 206 -53.88 -61.46 40.70
CA GLY A 206 -54.36 -60.08 40.60
C GLY A 206 -53.25 -59.17 40.09
N ASP A 207 -53.10 -58.01 40.73
CA ASP A 207 -52.04 -57.05 40.40
C ASP A 207 -50.69 -57.60 40.87
N VAL A 208 -49.73 -57.69 39.94
CA VAL A 208 -48.35 -58.14 40.20
C VAL A 208 -47.39 -57.04 39.77
N ASN A 209 -46.84 -56.33 40.74
CA ASN A 209 -45.89 -55.25 40.55
C ASN A 209 -44.54 -55.61 41.21
N ILE A 210 -43.58 -56.03 40.39
CA ILE A 210 -42.28 -56.51 40.87
C ILE A 210 -41.20 -55.58 40.35
N VAL A 211 -40.49 -54.93 41.27
CA VAL A 211 -39.34 -54.08 40.97
C VAL A 211 -38.04 -54.90 41.08
N PRO A 212 -37.04 -54.70 40.20
CA PRO A 212 -35.72 -55.32 40.32
C PRO A 212 -35.02 -55.00 41.65
N ALA A 213 -33.88 -55.65 41.91
CA ALA A 213 -33.14 -55.39 43.14
C ALA A 213 -32.57 -53.97 43.21
N LEU A 214 -32.54 -53.38 44.41
CA LEU A 214 -31.92 -52.07 44.64
C LEU A 214 -30.41 -52.17 44.40
N VAL A 215 -29.91 -51.27 43.56
CA VAL A 215 -28.49 -51.15 43.25
C VAL A 215 -27.98 -49.80 43.71
N SER A 216 -26.86 -49.78 44.43
CA SER A 216 -26.15 -48.57 44.82
C SER A 216 -24.64 -48.85 44.83
N PRO A 217 -23.81 -48.06 44.13
CA PRO A 217 -24.19 -46.93 43.28
C PRO A 217 -24.93 -47.39 42.02
N TYR A 218 -25.96 -46.64 41.61
CA TYR A 218 -26.66 -46.85 40.35
C TYR A 218 -25.82 -46.29 39.21
N GLN A 219 -25.28 -47.17 38.36
CA GLN A 219 -24.36 -46.78 37.28
C GLN A 219 -24.89 -47.18 35.91
N TRP A 220 -24.84 -46.24 34.98
CA TRP A 220 -25.13 -46.42 33.57
C TRP A 220 -24.03 -45.74 32.75
N ASN A 221 -23.49 -46.42 31.74
CA ASN A 221 -22.42 -45.90 30.89
C ASN A 221 -22.73 -46.16 29.43
N ALA A 222 -22.36 -45.22 28.56
CA ALA A 222 -22.39 -45.37 27.11
C ALA A 222 -21.06 -44.86 26.52
N SER A 223 -20.52 -45.57 25.52
CA SER A 223 -19.33 -45.13 24.78
C SER A 223 -19.59 -45.17 23.27
N PHE A 224 -19.15 -44.14 22.55
CA PHE A 224 -19.27 -44.04 21.10
C PHE A 224 -17.89 -43.94 20.44
N ASP A 225 -17.61 -44.83 19.49
CA ASP A 225 -16.35 -44.90 18.75
C ASP A 225 -16.40 -44.25 17.35
N GLY A 226 -17.50 -43.55 17.05
CA GLY A 226 -17.80 -42.99 15.72
C GLY A 226 -18.68 -43.87 14.85
N LYS A 227 -18.94 -45.14 15.23
CA LYS A 227 -19.80 -46.07 14.48
C LYS A 227 -20.78 -46.83 15.36
N ARG A 228 -20.38 -47.21 16.56
CA ARG A 228 -21.16 -48.02 17.51
C ARG A 228 -21.22 -47.33 18.87
N ILE A 229 -22.41 -47.36 19.46
CA ILE A 229 -22.65 -47.01 20.86
C ILE A 229 -22.76 -48.30 21.68
N ASP A 230 -21.84 -48.49 22.61
CA ASP A 230 -21.88 -49.60 23.58
C ASP A 230 -22.40 -49.09 24.92
N ILE A 231 -23.54 -49.64 25.37
CA ILE A 231 -24.22 -49.24 26.60
C ILE A 231 -24.09 -50.37 27.64
N SER A 232 -23.73 -50.03 28.88
CA SER A 232 -23.55 -50.97 29.98
C SER A 232 -24.03 -50.41 31.32
N GLY A 233 -24.21 -51.28 32.32
CA GLY A 233 -24.67 -50.90 33.66
C GLY A 233 -26.11 -51.34 33.94
N PHE A 234 -26.83 -50.53 34.71
CA PHE A 234 -28.18 -50.86 35.18
C PHE A 234 -29.28 -50.10 34.42
N VAL A 235 -30.44 -50.75 34.30
CA VAL A 235 -31.67 -50.18 33.72
C VAL A 235 -32.88 -50.62 34.56
N PRO A 236 -33.87 -49.75 34.81
CA PRO A 236 -34.99 -50.06 35.71
C PRO A 236 -35.94 -51.12 35.14
N GLU A 237 -36.06 -51.20 33.82
CA GLU A 237 -36.99 -52.09 33.13
C GLU A 237 -36.46 -52.54 31.75
N ASP A 238 -36.96 -53.69 31.28
CA ASP A 238 -36.50 -54.32 30.03
C ASP A 238 -36.98 -53.57 28.77
N SER A 239 -38.15 -52.93 28.84
CA SER A 239 -38.69 -52.06 27.78
C SER A 239 -37.75 -50.92 27.43
N LEU A 240 -37.11 -50.32 28.42
CA LEU A 240 -36.16 -49.23 28.22
C LEU A 240 -34.86 -49.73 27.58
N ALA A 241 -34.39 -50.93 27.96
CA ALA A 241 -33.23 -51.56 27.32
C ALA A 241 -33.48 -51.90 25.84
N GLU A 242 -34.69 -52.35 25.50
CA GLU A 242 -35.10 -52.60 24.12
C GLU A 242 -35.26 -51.31 23.32
N ARG A 243 -35.77 -50.25 23.95
CA ARG A 243 -35.84 -48.91 23.33
C ARG A 243 -34.46 -48.40 22.93
N TYR A 244 -33.42 -48.59 23.75
CA TYR A 244 -32.06 -48.22 23.34
C TYR A 244 -31.54 -49.05 22.17
N ARG A 245 -31.77 -50.36 22.17
CA ARG A 245 -31.33 -51.28 21.12
C ARG A 245 -31.95 -50.96 19.75
N THR A 246 -33.16 -50.43 19.76
CA THR A 246 -33.96 -50.12 18.56
C THR A 246 -33.97 -48.63 18.20
N ALA A 247 -33.32 -47.78 18.99
CA ALA A 247 -33.26 -46.34 18.75
C ALA A 247 -32.51 -46.03 17.44
N ASP A 248 -33.11 -45.17 16.61
CA ASP A 248 -32.44 -44.62 15.42
C ASP A 248 -31.61 -43.39 15.83
N VAL A 249 -30.32 -43.63 16.03
CA VAL A 249 -29.35 -42.62 16.49
C VAL A 249 -28.40 -42.25 15.34
N SER A 250 -28.96 -41.63 14.30
CA SER A 250 -28.21 -41.11 13.14
C SER A 250 -27.33 -42.16 12.45
N GLY A 251 -27.78 -43.41 12.41
CA GLY A 251 -27.05 -44.52 11.78
C GLY A 251 -25.98 -45.21 12.66
N ALA A 252 -25.78 -44.80 13.91
CA ALA A 252 -24.92 -45.50 14.85
C ALA A 252 -25.56 -46.83 15.29
N GLN A 253 -24.78 -47.91 15.34
CA GLN A 253 -25.25 -49.20 15.86
C GLN A 253 -25.26 -49.17 17.39
N VAL A 254 -26.38 -49.51 18.04
CA VAL A 254 -26.43 -49.60 19.50
C VAL A 254 -26.30 -51.06 19.96
N ALA A 255 -25.34 -51.32 20.83
CA ALA A 255 -25.18 -52.59 21.52
C ALA A 255 -25.40 -52.39 23.03
N THR A 256 -26.15 -53.30 23.66
CA THR A 256 -26.50 -53.20 25.08
C THR A 256 -26.02 -54.41 25.87
N GLY A 257 -25.24 -54.14 26.92
CA GLY A 257 -24.84 -55.06 27.98
C GLY A 257 -25.46 -54.64 29.33
N LEU A 258 -26.74 -54.29 29.31
CA LEU A 258 -27.49 -53.78 30.48
C LEU A 258 -28.02 -54.93 31.34
N THR A 259 -28.08 -54.68 32.65
CA THR A 259 -28.70 -55.57 33.65
C THR A 259 -29.85 -54.86 34.36
N LEU A 260 -30.89 -55.59 34.76
CA LEU A 260 -32.02 -55.01 35.47
C LEU A 260 -31.64 -54.67 36.92
N GLY A 261 -31.93 -53.44 37.35
CA GLY A 261 -31.69 -52.96 38.70
C GLY A 261 -32.50 -51.70 38.97
N SER A 262 -32.97 -51.54 40.21
CA SER A 262 -33.72 -50.36 40.66
C SER A 262 -32.85 -49.42 41.47
N GLY A 263 -33.28 -48.17 41.65
CA GLY A 263 -32.50 -47.13 42.34
C GLY A 263 -32.03 -46.03 41.38
N GLU A 264 -32.65 -45.97 40.21
CA GLU A 264 -32.44 -44.97 39.20
C GLU A 264 -32.76 -43.56 39.73
N PRO A 265 -32.00 -42.54 39.30
CA PRO A 265 -32.32 -41.16 39.65
C PRO A 265 -33.62 -40.70 38.96
N THR A 266 -34.28 -39.68 39.54
CA THR A 266 -35.48 -39.08 38.94
C THR A 266 -35.20 -38.60 37.52
N GLY A 267 -36.08 -38.97 36.57
CA GLY A 267 -35.93 -38.58 35.15
C GLY A 267 -34.89 -39.40 34.37
N PHE A 268 -34.39 -40.51 34.93
CA PHE A 268 -33.36 -41.34 34.31
C PHE A 268 -33.64 -41.71 32.84
N ALA A 269 -34.86 -42.16 32.52
CA ALA A 269 -35.19 -42.64 31.17
C ALA A 269 -35.06 -41.55 30.09
N ASP A 270 -35.50 -40.33 30.38
CA ASP A 270 -35.41 -39.21 29.44
C ASP A 270 -33.97 -38.69 29.34
N LEU A 271 -33.27 -38.60 30.49
CA LEU A 271 -31.88 -38.15 30.54
C LEU A 271 -30.95 -39.10 29.78
N SER A 272 -31.03 -40.40 30.05
CA SER A 272 -30.21 -41.41 29.39
C SER A 272 -30.49 -41.50 27.88
N GLN A 273 -31.74 -41.35 27.44
CA GLN A 273 -32.06 -41.21 26.03
C GLN A 273 -31.39 -39.98 25.41
N ASN A 274 -31.54 -38.81 26.02
CA ASN A 274 -30.94 -37.57 25.53
C ASN A 274 -29.40 -37.69 25.45
N LEU A 275 -28.77 -38.34 26.44
CA LEU A 275 -27.33 -38.59 26.42
C LEU A 275 -26.91 -39.48 25.24
N ILE A 276 -27.65 -40.54 24.91
CA ILE A 276 -27.36 -41.38 23.74
C ILE A 276 -27.49 -40.56 22.45
N GLU A 277 -28.56 -39.76 22.32
CA GLU A 277 -28.80 -38.92 21.14
C GLU A 277 -27.72 -37.84 20.95
N GLN A 278 -27.30 -37.18 22.03
CA GLN A 278 -26.21 -36.19 21.96
C GLN A 278 -24.85 -36.86 21.73
N LEU A 279 -24.60 -38.02 22.33
CA LEU A 279 -23.38 -38.80 22.13
C LEU A 279 -23.20 -39.22 20.67
N ALA A 280 -24.30 -39.58 19.98
CA ALA A 280 -24.30 -39.93 18.55
C ALA A 280 -23.96 -38.75 17.61
N ARG A 281 -24.03 -37.51 18.09
CA ARG A 281 -23.67 -36.30 17.32
C ARG A 281 -22.17 -35.97 17.42
N LEU A 282 -21.46 -36.54 18.38
CA LEU A 282 -20.00 -36.41 18.51
C LEU A 282 -19.31 -37.31 17.48
N GLU A 283 -18.03 -37.10 17.20
CA GLU A 283 -17.23 -38.07 16.42
C GLU A 283 -16.80 -39.28 17.26
N TYR A 284 -16.61 -39.08 18.57
CA TYR A 284 -16.41 -40.12 19.58
C TYR A 284 -16.67 -39.51 20.96
N GLY A 285 -16.95 -40.35 21.95
CA GLY A 285 -17.16 -39.87 23.31
C GLY A 285 -17.67 -40.92 24.29
N THR A 286 -18.01 -40.47 25.48
CA THR A 286 -18.60 -41.27 26.55
C THR A 286 -19.67 -40.47 27.27
N ALA A 287 -20.72 -41.14 27.73
CA ALA A 287 -21.71 -40.60 28.66
C ALA A 287 -21.83 -41.53 29.86
N SER A 288 -22.07 -40.95 31.05
CA SER A 288 -22.33 -41.75 32.26
C SER A 288 -23.39 -41.11 33.13
N ILE A 289 -24.10 -41.94 33.90
CA ILE A 289 -24.97 -41.53 35.00
C ILE A 289 -24.56 -42.35 36.21
N THR A 290 -24.12 -41.70 37.27
CA THR A 290 -23.77 -42.33 38.56
C THR A 290 -24.50 -41.61 39.69
N ASP A 291 -25.42 -42.29 40.37
CA ASP A 291 -26.17 -41.77 41.52
C ASP A 291 -26.73 -40.33 41.32
N GLY A 292 -27.29 -40.07 40.13
CA GLY A 292 -27.90 -38.79 39.77
C GLY A 292 -26.96 -37.71 39.26
N GLN A 293 -25.64 -37.97 39.15
CA GLN A 293 -24.72 -37.12 38.39
C GLN A 293 -24.53 -37.68 36.99
N SER A 294 -24.82 -36.87 35.98
CA SER A 294 -24.59 -37.21 34.57
C SER A 294 -23.38 -36.48 34.01
N THR A 295 -22.62 -37.17 33.17
CA THR A 295 -21.50 -36.61 32.41
C THR A 295 -21.63 -36.97 30.94
N LEU A 296 -21.19 -36.07 30.06
CA LEU A 296 -20.99 -36.33 28.64
C LEU A 296 -19.66 -35.72 28.22
N ALA A 297 -18.77 -36.54 27.67
CA ALA A 297 -17.46 -36.10 27.21
C ALA A 297 -17.17 -36.62 25.81
N GLY A 298 -16.45 -35.86 25.00
CA GLY A 298 -16.02 -36.32 23.67
C GLY A 298 -15.80 -35.18 22.68
N ALA A 299 -15.67 -35.54 21.40
CA ALA A 299 -15.17 -34.62 20.39
C ALA A 299 -16.27 -34.23 19.39
N PRO A 300 -16.73 -32.96 19.38
CA PRO A 300 -17.79 -32.51 18.48
C PRO A 300 -17.25 -32.25 17.06
N ALA A 301 -18.00 -32.61 16.03
CA ALA A 301 -17.56 -32.39 14.65
C ALA A 301 -17.49 -30.90 14.28
N THR A 302 -18.40 -30.06 14.81
CA THR A 302 -18.44 -28.62 14.54
C THR A 302 -18.75 -27.83 15.81
N LEU A 303 -18.53 -26.51 15.77
CA LEU A 303 -18.89 -25.61 16.88
C LEU A 303 -20.41 -25.60 17.14
N ASP A 304 -21.23 -25.64 16.10
CA ASP A 304 -22.69 -25.68 16.22
C ASP A 304 -23.17 -26.95 16.91
N ILE A 305 -22.51 -28.08 16.66
CA ILE A 305 -22.78 -29.33 17.37
C ILE A 305 -22.39 -29.19 18.85
N ALA A 306 -21.21 -28.62 19.13
CA ALA A 306 -20.75 -28.40 20.50
C ALA A 306 -21.74 -27.53 21.30
N GLN A 307 -22.13 -26.37 20.75
CA GLN A 307 -23.08 -25.47 21.38
C GLN A 307 -24.46 -26.14 21.54
N GLY A 308 -24.94 -26.81 20.49
CA GLY A 308 -26.24 -27.51 20.54
C GLY A 308 -26.28 -28.62 21.57
N ILE A 309 -25.16 -29.30 21.84
CA ILE A 309 -25.05 -30.30 22.91
C ILE A 309 -25.13 -29.62 24.29
N VAL A 310 -24.37 -28.53 24.49
CA VAL A 310 -24.39 -27.77 25.75
C VAL A 310 -25.79 -27.23 26.03
N ASP A 311 -26.41 -26.54 25.08
CA ASP A 311 -27.75 -25.95 25.24
C ASP A 311 -28.83 -27.00 25.56
N THR A 312 -28.69 -28.21 25.00
CA THR A 312 -29.64 -29.31 25.21
C THR A 312 -29.47 -29.94 26.60
N LEU A 313 -28.23 -30.08 27.07
CA LEU A 313 -27.93 -30.83 28.30
C LEU A 313 -27.80 -29.95 29.55
N GLU A 314 -27.53 -28.64 29.40
CA GLU A 314 -27.41 -27.70 30.51
C GLU A 314 -28.64 -27.68 31.43
N PRO A 315 -29.91 -27.69 30.94
CA PRO A 315 -31.08 -27.72 31.81
C PRO A 315 -31.18 -28.97 32.69
N SER A 316 -30.51 -30.06 32.30
CA SER A 316 -30.49 -31.31 33.06
C SER A 316 -29.42 -31.36 34.16
N GLY A 317 -28.53 -30.35 34.23
CA GLY A 317 -27.39 -30.36 35.15
C GLY A 317 -26.27 -31.34 34.78
N THR A 318 -26.26 -31.84 33.53
CA THR A 318 -25.21 -32.72 33.03
C THR A 318 -23.89 -31.99 32.89
N ILE A 319 -22.80 -32.59 33.38
CA ILE A 319 -21.44 -32.07 33.19
C ILE A 319 -20.98 -32.41 31.78
N VAL A 320 -20.85 -31.39 30.93
CA VAL A 320 -20.42 -31.53 29.53
C VAL A 320 -18.94 -31.15 29.39
N VAL A 321 -18.11 -32.08 28.89
CA VAL A 321 -16.66 -31.89 28.69
C VAL A 321 -16.31 -32.19 27.24
N LEU A 322 -16.34 -31.16 26.39
CA LEU A 322 -16.07 -31.30 24.96
C LEU A 322 -14.62 -30.97 24.61
N GLU A 323 -14.03 -31.79 23.74
CA GLU A 323 -12.80 -31.42 23.03
C GLU A 323 -13.09 -30.26 22.05
N PRO A 324 -12.07 -29.52 21.58
CA PRO A 324 -12.27 -28.52 20.54
C PRO A 324 -12.96 -29.09 19.29
N PRO A 325 -13.78 -28.30 18.57
CA PRO A 325 -14.41 -28.76 17.35
C PRO A 325 -13.37 -29.03 16.26
N ARG A 326 -13.70 -29.91 15.32
CA ARG A 326 -12.89 -30.13 14.12
C ARG A 326 -13.04 -28.93 13.19
N ILE A 327 -11.92 -28.49 12.63
CA ILE A 327 -11.85 -27.40 11.66
C ILE A 327 -11.47 -28.00 10.32
N ASP A 328 -12.42 -28.03 9.38
CA ASP A 328 -12.19 -28.59 8.04
C ASP A 328 -11.24 -27.72 7.21
N ASP A 329 -11.33 -26.40 7.40
CA ASP A 329 -10.50 -25.40 6.73
C ASP A 329 -9.48 -24.82 7.71
N TYR A 330 -8.45 -25.62 8.01
CA TYR A 330 -7.52 -25.30 9.07
C TYR A 330 -6.53 -24.21 8.63
N TRP A 331 -6.61 -23.04 9.26
CA TRP A 331 -5.71 -21.93 8.96
C TRP A 331 -5.22 -21.21 10.21
N MET A 332 -4.07 -20.56 10.06
CA MET A 332 -3.49 -19.62 11.01
C MET A 332 -2.86 -18.47 10.23
N SER A 333 -2.91 -17.26 10.79
CA SER A 333 -2.01 -16.20 10.36
C SER A 333 -1.37 -15.52 11.56
N ALA A 334 -0.16 -15.01 11.37
CA ALA A 334 0.51 -14.14 12.32
C ALA A 334 0.95 -12.88 11.59
N THR A 335 0.56 -11.72 12.13
CA THR A 335 0.81 -10.42 11.52
C THR A 335 1.64 -9.57 12.49
N ARG A 336 2.86 -9.22 12.10
CA ARG A 336 3.72 -8.30 12.83
C ARG A 336 3.42 -6.87 12.43
N GLN A 337 2.98 -6.07 13.39
CA GLN A 337 2.61 -4.66 13.21
C GLN A 337 3.82 -3.73 13.44
N PRO A 338 3.76 -2.48 12.94
CA PRO A 338 4.67 -1.42 13.36
C PRO A 338 4.67 -1.26 14.88
N GLY A 339 5.83 -1.41 15.52
CA GLY A 339 5.95 -1.42 16.99
C GLY A 339 6.24 -2.80 17.58
N GLY A 340 6.22 -3.87 16.77
CA GLY A 340 6.74 -5.18 17.14
C GLY A 340 5.71 -6.17 17.70
N VAL A 341 4.44 -5.77 17.84
CA VAL A 341 3.35 -6.68 18.23
C VAL A 341 3.06 -7.66 17.09
N VAL A 342 2.94 -8.95 17.41
CA VAL A 342 2.62 -10.03 16.48
C VAL A 342 1.23 -10.57 16.83
N VAL A 343 0.22 -10.18 16.06
CA VAL A 343 -1.16 -10.61 16.27
C VAL A 343 -1.38 -11.95 15.55
N PHE A 344 -1.72 -12.98 16.33
CA PHE A 344 -2.07 -14.29 15.80
C PHE A 344 -3.59 -14.41 15.64
N ASP A 345 -4.03 -15.02 14.55
CA ASP A 345 -5.44 -15.31 14.26
C ASP A 345 -5.58 -16.70 13.63
N GLY A 346 -6.78 -17.29 13.70
CA GLY A 346 -7.08 -18.62 13.22
C GLY A 346 -7.08 -19.69 14.32
N TYR A 347 -6.56 -20.89 14.01
CA TYR A 347 -6.72 -22.08 14.83
C TYR A 347 -5.39 -22.73 15.25
N VAL A 348 -5.38 -23.32 16.44
CA VAL A 348 -4.28 -24.10 17.03
C VAL A 348 -4.79 -25.44 17.60
N PRO A 349 -3.99 -26.52 17.52
CA PRO A 349 -4.41 -27.88 17.89
C PRO A 349 -4.82 -28.01 19.36
N ASP A 350 -4.06 -27.33 20.22
CA ASP A 350 -4.10 -27.51 21.66
C ASP A 350 -3.55 -26.26 22.38
N GLU A 351 -3.79 -26.25 23.69
CA GLU A 351 -3.37 -25.14 24.55
C GLU A 351 -1.85 -24.98 24.61
N ALA A 352 -1.12 -26.09 24.64
CA ALA A 352 0.34 -26.07 24.72
C ALA A 352 0.97 -25.38 23.50
N THR A 353 0.38 -25.54 22.32
CA THR A 353 0.82 -24.88 21.09
C THR A 353 0.50 -23.38 21.12
N ARG A 354 -0.67 -23.00 21.62
CA ARG A 354 -1.05 -21.59 21.82
C ARG A 354 -0.10 -20.88 22.79
N GLU A 355 0.22 -21.52 23.92
CA GLU A 355 1.17 -21.01 24.89
C GLU A 355 2.58 -20.88 24.29
N ALA A 356 3.02 -21.85 23.49
CA ALA A 356 4.33 -21.78 22.82
C ALA A 356 4.43 -20.59 21.86
N PHE A 357 3.36 -20.27 21.12
CA PHE A 357 3.33 -19.05 20.29
C PHE A 357 3.31 -17.78 21.14
N GLY A 358 2.62 -17.79 22.28
CA GLY A 358 2.60 -16.68 23.23
C GLY A 358 3.94 -16.38 23.90
N GLN A 359 4.92 -17.29 23.84
CA GLN A 359 6.27 -17.05 24.36
C GLN A 359 7.16 -16.26 23.37
N ARG A 360 6.74 -16.06 22.12
CA ARG A 360 7.49 -15.25 21.15
C ARG A 360 7.37 -13.76 21.46
N ASP A 361 8.38 -12.98 21.09
CA ASP A 361 8.44 -11.56 21.38
C ASP A 361 7.28 -10.79 20.71
N GLY A 362 6.58 -9.98 21.49
CA GLY A 362 5.42 -9.21 21.03
C GLY A 362 4.17 -10.03 20.68
N ALA A 363 4.11 -11.34 20.95
CA ALA A 363 2.99 -12.19 20.56
C ALA A 363 1.67 -11.85 21.28
N ASP A 364 0.62 -11.60 20.51
CA ASP A 364 -0.77 -11.54 20.96
C ASP A 364 -1.54 -12.73 20.38
N THR A 365 -1.82 -13.72 21.23
CA THR A 365 -2.53 -14.96 20.87
C THR A 365 -4.01 -14.92 21.22
N SER A 366 -4.55 -13.74 21.59
CA SER A 366 -5.94 -13.59 22.05
C SER A 366 -6.99 -13.99 21.02
N TYR A 367 -6.64 -13.97 19.73
CA TYR A 367 -7.55 -14.33 18.63
C TYR A 367 -7.35 -15.77 18.12
N LEU A 368 -6.35 -16.52 18.64
CA LEU A 368 -6.19 -17.93 18.33
C LEU A 368 -7.23 -18.79 19.05
N LYS A 369 -7.96 -19.59 18.29
CA LYS A 369 -8.98 -20.51 18.77
C LYS A 369 -8.45 -21.94 18.81
N LEU A 370 -8.87 -22.71 19.81
CA LEU A 370 -8.59 -24.14 19.83
C LEU A 370 -9.44 -24.84 18.77
N GLY A 371 -8.83 -25.70 17.97
CA GLY A 371 -9.51 -26.50 16.96
C GLY A 371 -8.67 -27.70 16.58
N ARG A 372 -9.31 -28.84 16.36
CA ARG A 372 -8.64 -30.09 15.94
C ARG A 372 -8.79 -30.31 14.43
N GLY A 373 -8.06 -31.28 13.88
CA GLY A 373 -7.93 -31.44 12.41
C GLY A 373 -6.68 -30.78 11.83
N THR A 374 -5.71 -30.48 12.70
CA THR A 374 -4.46 -29.82 12.35
C THR A 374 -3.69 -30.59 11.25
N PRO A 375 -3.23 -29.91 10.19
CA PRO A 375 -2.42 -30.52 9.13
C PRO A 375 -1.13 -31.14 9.65
N GLU A 376 -0.64 -32.22 9.01
CA GLU A 376 0.57 -32.96 9.44
C GLU A 376 1.81 -32.06 9.61
N ARG A 377 1.93 -30.99 8.82
CA ARG A 377 3.08 -30.07 8.81
C ARG A 377 2.79 -28.71 9.43
N TYR A 378 1.66 -28.57 10.14
CA TYR A 378 1.25 -27.31 10.74
C TYR A 378 2.35 -26.67 11.59
N ARG A 379 2.91 -27.40 12.55
CA ARG A 379 3.91 -26.84 13.47
C ARG A 379 5.20 -26.43 12.77
N SER A 380 5.71 -27.28 11.87
CA SER A 380 6.89 -26.94 11.07
C SER A 380 6.66 -25.74 10.13
N GLY A 381 5.46 -25.61 9.57
CA GLY A 381 5.11 -24.48 8.70
C GLY A 381 4.92 -23.18 9.49
N ALA A 382 4.28 -23.28 10.65
CA ALA A 382 4.13 -22.20 11.60
C ALA A 382 5.49 -21.67 12.06
N ASP A 383 6.37 -22.56 12.55
CA ASP A 383 7.69 -22.18 13.02
C ASP A 383 8.53 -21.56 11.90
N PHE A 384 8.55 -22.13 10.69
CA PHE A 384 9.25 -21.55 9.55
C PHE A 384 8.73 -20.15 9.18
N GLY A 385 7.40 -19.97 9.16
CA GLY A 385 6.80 -18.67 8.90
C GLY A 385 7.08 -17.65 10.01
N LEU A 386 7.02 -18.07 11.28
CA LEU A 386 7.28 -17.20 12.42
C LEU A 386 8.76 -16.80 12.51
N ASP A 387 9.68 -17.70 12.19
CA ASP A 387 11.12 -17.41 12.12
C ASP A 387 11.41 -16.41 10.99
N ALA A 388 10.71 -16.50 9.85
CA ALA A 388 10.75 -15.45 8.82
C ALA A 388 10.19 -14.12 9.34
N LEU A 389 9.06 -14.15 10.05
CA LEU A 389 8.41 -12.96 10.59
C LEU A 389 9.28 -12.23 11.64
N GLU A 390 10.12 -12.96 12.37
CA GLU A 390 11.09 -12.38 13.31
C GLU A 390 12.17 -11.52 12.61
N LEU A 391 12.49 -11.82 11.35
CA LEU A 391 13.44 -11.05 10.54
C LEU A 391 12.78 -9.82 9.89
N MET A 392 11.47 -9.63 10.06
CA MET A 392 10.69 -8.54 9.44
C MET A 392 10.38 -7.42 10.43
N SER A 393 10.39 -6.15 9.99
CA SER A 393 9.93 -5.00 10.79
C SER A 393 8.41 -5.02 10.92
N GLU A 394 7.75 -5.37 9.83
CA GLU A 394 6.32 -5.58 9.69
C GLU A 394 6.10 -6.66 8.64
N GLY A 395 5.06 -7.46 8.79
CA GLY A 395 4.82 -8.56 7.86
C GLY A 395 3.67 -9.44 8.30
N ARG A 396 3.35 -10.42 7.47
CA ARG A 396 2.31 -11.40 7.70
C ARG A 396 2.78 -12.74 7.17
N ILE A 397 2.51 -13.77 7.95
CA ILE A 397 2.52 -15.15 7.49
C ILE A 397 1.12 -15.72 7.59
N ALA A 398 0.72 -16.48 6.60
CA ALA A 398 -0.53 -17.24 6.64
C ALA A 398 -0.24 -18.69 6.23
N LEU A 399 -0.72 -19.61 7.05
CA LEU A 399 -0.62 -21.05 6.85
C LEU A 399 -2.04 -21.58 6.75
N ARG A 400 -2.41 -22.14 5.60
CA ARG A 400 -3.68 -22.81 5.38
C ARG A 400 -3.38 -24.19 4.80
N ASP A 401 -3.82 -25.24 5.47
CA ASP A 401 -3.37 -26.60 5.24
C ASP A 401 -1.83 -26.73 5.26
N ASN A 402 -1.22 -27.00 4.10
CA ASN A 402 0.22 -27.08 3.90
C ASN A 402 0.76 -25.94 3.03
N VAL A 403 -0.05 -24.91 2.77
CA VAL A 403 0.31 -23.76 1.95
C VAL A 403 0.68 -22.60 2.85
N LEU A 404 1.93 -22.15 2.73
CA LEU A 404 2.46 -21.00 3.45
C LEU A 404 2.59 -19.80 2.51
N THR A 405 2.17 -18.64 2.99
CA THR A 405 2.49 -17.35 2.39
C THR A 405 3.27 -16.51 3.38
N ILE A 406 4.24 -15.76 2.86
CA ILE A 406 5.10 -14.86 3.62
C ILE A 406 5.10 -13.53 2.88
N THR A 407 4.73 -12.46 3.55
CA THR A 407 4.72 -11.11 2.97
C THR A 407 5.21 -10.11 4.01
N GLY A 408 6.11 -9.21 3.68
CA GLY A 408 6.53 -8.17 4.63
C GLY A 408 7.81 -7.46 4.28
N THR A 409 8.26 -6.60 5.19
CA THR A 409 9.45 -5.76 5.05
C THR A 409 10.51 -6.25 6.03
N ALA A 410 11.72 -6.53 5.55
CA ALA A 410 12.84 -6.93 6.41
C ALA A 410 13.24 -5.81 7.38
N ARG A 411 13.71 -6.16 8.60
CA ARG A 411 14.15 -5.16 9.60
C ARG A 411 15.43 -4.44 9.20
N SER A 412 16.32 -5.14 8.50
CA SER A 412 17.64 -4.65 8.10
C SER A 412 18.08 -5.33 6.80
N GLY A 413 19.13 -4.81 6.15
CA GLY A 413 19.68 -5.44 4.95
C GLY A 413 20.20 -6.85 5.21
N GLY A 414 20.81 -7.09 6.37
CA GLY A 414 21.24 -8.45 6.76
C GLY A 414 20.08 -9.41 7.01
N ASP A 415 18.98 -8.91 7.59
CA ASP A 415 17.76 -9.70 7.74
C ASP A 415 17.10 -10.00 6.37
N TYR A 416 17.17 -9.05 5.42
CA TYR A 416 16.69 -9.24 4.05
C TYR A 416 17.45 -10.36 3.32
N ASP A 417 18.79 -10.35 3.40
CA ASP A 417 19.62 -11.42 2.83
C ASP A 417 19.32 -12.78 3.48
N ALA A 418 19.13 -12.81 4.80
CA ALA A 418 18.77 -14.02 5.53
C ALA A 418 17.39 -14.57 5.10
N LEU A 419 16.43 -13.68 4.88
CA LEU A 419 15.10 -14.02 4.37
C LEU A 419 15.15 -14.57 2.94
N LEU A 420 15.91 -13.95 2.04
CA LEU A 420 16.10 -14.46 0.69
C LEU A 420 16.79 -15.83 0.68
N ALA A 421 17.80 -16.02 1.53
CA ALA A 421 18.46 -17.32 1.70
C ALA A 421 17.49 -18.38 2.25
N MET A 422 16.63 -18.01 3.20
CA MET A 422 15.60 -18.88 3.75
C MET A 422 14.58 -19.31 2.68
N VAL A 423 14.10 -18.37 1.85
CA VAL A 423 13.19 -18.66 0.74
C VAL A 423 13.86 -19.52 -0.33
N ALA A 424 15.12 -19.23 -0.67
CA ALA A 424 15.89 -19.98 -1.68
C ALA A 424 16.21 -21.41 -1.24
N ALA A 425 16.39 -21.65 0.06
CA ALA A 425 16.53 -23.00 0.62
C ALA A 425 15.24 -23.84 0.47
N GLY A 426 14.11 -23.18 0.25
CA GLY A 426 12.78 -23.79 0.10
C GLY A 426 12.10 -24.06 1.44
N ALA A 427 10.78 -24.18 1.41
CA ALA A 427 10.00 -24.57 2.58
C ALA A 427 10.33 -26.02 3.00
N PRO A 428 10.14 -26.37 4.29
CA PRO A 428 10.32 -27.74 4.77
C PRO A 428 9.52 -28.76 3.94
N GLN A 429 10.01 -30.00 3.83
CA GLN A 429 9.38 -31.03 2.99
C GLN A 429 7.89 -31.22 3.30
N GLY A 430 7.07 -31.14 2.24
CA GLY A 430 5.62 -31.29 2.31
C GLY A 430 4.85 -29.96 2.49
N LEU A 431 5.54 -28.83 2.66
CA LEU A 431 4.95 -27.49 2.59
C LEU A 431 5.11 -26.89 1.19
N VAL A 432 4.13 -26.09 0.79
CA VAL A 432 4.17 -25.29 -0.43
C VAL A 432 4.27 -23.83 -0.04
N LEU A 433 5.40 -23.19 -0.36
CA LEU A 433 5.54 -21.74 -0.27
C LEU A 433 4.87 -21.11 -1.49
N ALA A 434 3.59 -20.75 -1.37
CA ALA A 434 2.80 -20.27 -2.51
C ALA A 434 3.19 -18.84 -2.92
N ARG A 435 3.55 -18.00 -1.95
CA ARG A 435 3.92 -16.60 -2.17
C ARG A 435 4.93 -16.17 -1.11
N ALA A 436 6.02 -15.54 -1.56
CA ALA A 436 7.03 -14.95 -0.71
C ALA A 436 7.37 -13.56 -1.24
N GLU A 437 6.71 -12.53 -0.71
CA GLU A 437 6.94 -11.13 -1.09
C GLU A 437 7.67 -10.42 0.03
N ILE A 438 8.98 -10.33 -0.13
CA ILE A 438 9.86 -9.79 0.89
C ILE A 438 10.45 -8.50 0.35
N LEU A 439 10.16 -7.40 1.02
CA LEU A 439 10.69 -6.08 0.72
C LEU A 439 11.93 -5.82 1.57
N ALA A 440 12.92 -5.15 0.98
CA ALA A 440 14.08 -4.65 1.71
C ALA A 440 13.63 -3.56 2.72
N PRO A 441 14.39 -3.33 3.81
CA PRO A 441 14.06 -2.27 4.77
C PRO A 441 13.92 -0.91 4.08
N ARG A 442 12.96 -0.09 4.53
CA ARG A 442 12.77 1.26 3.97
C ARG A 442 13.94 2.16 4.34
N ALA A 443 14.60 2.77 3.36
CA ALA A 443 15.69 3.70 3.63
C ALA A 443 15.17 5.06 4.12
N ALA A 444 15.87 5.65 5.10
CA ALA A 444 15.58 7.01 5.57
C ALA A 444 16.03 8.08 4.57
N ALA A 445 17.10 7.82 3.82
CA ALA A 445 17.60 8.68 2.76
C ALA A 445 18.14 7.80 1.63
N TRP A 446 17.77 8.14 0.40
CA TRP A 446 18.20 7.42 -0.80
C TRP A 446 19.45 8.06 -1.39
N SER A 447 20.48 7.26 -1.64
CA SER A 447 21.65 7.72 -2.40
C SER A 447 22.21 6.58 -3.24
N TRP A 448 22.68 6.94 -4.44
CA TRP A 448 23.26 6.00 -5.38
C TRP A 448 24.36 6.68 -6.18
N SER A 449 25.39 5.94 -6.58
CA SER A 449 26.45 6.47 -7.39
C SER A 449 27.04 5.41 -8.31
N VAL A 450 27.45 5.86 -9.49
CA VAL A 450 28.35 5.13 -10.37
C VAL A 450 29.55 6.00 -10.69
N THR A 451 30.74 5.43 -10.59
CA THR A 451 32.00 6.12 -10.88
C THR A 451 32.78 5.37 -11.94
N LYS A 452 33.44 6.10 -12.84
CA LYS A 452 34.36 5.57 -13.86
C LYS A 452 35.70 6.25 -13.71
N ASP A 453 36.76 5.47 -13.51
CA ASP A 453 38.11 6.00 -13.44
C ASP A 453 38.75 6.15 -14.84
N ALA A 454 39.93 6.78 -14.90
CA ALA A 454 40.66 6.99 -16.14
C ALA A 454 41.15 5.69 -16.83
N THR A 455 41.11 4.54 -16.12
CA THR A 455 41.42 3.23 -16.70
C THR A 455 40.19 2.55 -17.29
N GLY A 456 39.00 3.12 -17.08
CA GLY A 456 37.71 2.58 -17.49
C GLY A 456 37.13 1.56 -16.50
N ALA A 457 37.68 1.44 -15.28
CA ALA A 457 37.06 0.64 -14.23
C ALA A 457 35.83 1.38 -13.68
N VAL A 458 34.76 0.63 -13.43
CA VAL A 458 33.47 1.20 -13.00
C VAL A 458 33.10 0.65 -11.62
N ALA A 459 32.70 1.53 -10.71
CA ALA A 459 32.22 1.13 -9.38
C ALA A 459 30.79 1.63 -9.15
N LEU A 460 29.89 0.71 -8.81
CA LEU A 460 28.51 0.99 -8.40
C LEU A 460 28.38 0.90 -6.88
N ALA A 461 27.78 1.90 -6.26
CA ALA A 461 27.60 1.98 -4.81
C ALA A 461 26.30 2.69 -4.44
N GLY A 462 25.79 2.41 -3.24
CA GLY A 462 24.58 3.03 -2.69
C GLY A 462 23.40 2.06 -2.59
N LEU A 463 22.19 2.60 -2.61
CA LEU A 463 20.94 1.87 -2.43
C LEU A 463 20.31 1.50 -3.78
N VAL A 464 19.76 0.30 -3.85
CA VAL A 464 18.95 -0.21 -4.97
C VAL A 464 17.73 -0.95 -4.42
N PRO A 465 16.61 -1.03 -5.17
CA PRO A 465 15.36 -1.57 -4.67
C PRO A 465 15.48 -3.03 -4.23
N ASP A 466 16.08 -3.85 -5.09
CA ASP A 466 16.26 -5.27 -4.84
C ASP A 466 17.51 -5.86 -5.51
N ALA A 467 17.74 -7.15 -5.28
CA ALA A 467 18.89 -7.87 -5.81
C ALA A 467 18.84 -8.10 -7.33
N ALA A 468 17.64 -8.20 -7.92
CA ALA A 468 17.48 -8.40 -9.36
C ALA A 468 17.88 -7.13 -10.12
N ASP A 469 17.47 -5.96 -9.62
CA ASP A 469 17.86 -4.66 -10.15
C ASP A 469 19.36 -4.41 -10.02
N ALA A 470 19.94 -4.72 -8.87
CA ALA A 470 21.39 -4.64 -8.66
C ALA A 470 22.15 -5.47 -9.71
N MET A 471 21.69 -6.69 -9.97
CA MET A 471 22.27 -7.58 -10.97
C MET A 471 22.11 -7.03 -12.39
N SER A 472 20.96 -6.46 -12.71
CA SER A 472 20.68 -5.81 -14.00
C SER A 472 21.67 -4.67 -14.28
N LEU A 473 21.85 -3.76 -13.31
CA LEU A 473 22.77 -2.63 -13.41
C LEU A 473 24.24 -3.09 -13.57
N VAL A 474 24.67 -4.08 -12.78
CA VAL A 474 26.03 -4.65 -12.90
C VAL A 474 26.23 -5.29 -14.28
N THR A 475 25.23 -5.99 -14.80
CA THR A 475 25.29 -6.65 -16.11
C THR A 475 25.42 -5.63 -17.25
N LYS A 476 24.75 -4.47 -17.16
CA LYS A 476 24.90 -3.37 -18.15
C LYS A 476 26.32 -2.80 -18.21
N VAL A 477 27.05 -2.80 -17.09
CA VAL A 477 28.45 -2.33 -17.03
C VAL A 477 29.45 -3.40 -17.51
N GLY A 478 29.19 -4.67 -17.19
CA GLY A 478 30.03 -5.81 -17.60
C GLY A 478 31.16 -6.14 -16.62
N ASN A 479 32.06 -7.04 -17.02
CA ASN A 479 32.99 -7.78 -16.15
C ASN A 479 34.07 -6.93 -15.42
N ARG A 480 34.11 -5.62 -15.63
CA ARG A 480 35.03 -4.68 -14.95
C ARG A 480 34.35 -3.88 -13.83
N ALA A 481 33.09 -4.18 -13.51
CA ALA A 481 32.35 -3.53 -12.45
C ALA A 481 32.73 -4.04 -11.06
N THR A 482 33.00 -3.14 -10.11
CA THR A 482 32.93 -3.46 -8.68
C THR A 482 31.57 -3.04 -8.13
N ASN A 483 30.92 -3.92 -7.37
CA ASN A 483 29.59 -3.68 -6.82
C ASN A 483 29.64 -3.66 -5.29
N THR A 484 29.26 -2.53 -4.69
CA THR A 484 29.06 -2.37 -3.23
C THR A 484 27.66 -1.83 -2.92
N MET A 485 26.69 -2.07 -3.81
CA MET A 485 25.30 -1.67 -3.60
C MET A 485 24.65 -2.51 -2.50
N THR A 486 23.67 -1.93 -1.82
CA THR A 486 22.85 -2.56 -0.76
C THR A 486 21.38 -2.32 -1.03
N TYR A 487 20.50 -3.11 -0.41
CA TYR A 487 19.07 -3.14 -0.74
C TYR A 487 18.25 -2.30 0.23
N ALA A 488 17.36 -1.47 -0.30
CA ALA A 488 16.35 -0.78 0.49
C ALA A 488 15.09 -0.52 -0.34
N SER A 489 13.95 -0.39 0.33
CA SER A 489 12.70 0.02 -0.30
C SER A 489 12.42 1.52 -0.14
N GLY A 490 11.41 2.01 -0.84
CA GLY A 490 11.04 3.43 -0.88
C GLY A 490 11.86 4.20 -1.91
N ASP A 491 12.21 3.54 -3.02
CA ASP A 491 12.92 4.13 -4.14
C ASP A 491 12.14 5.30 -4.74
N PRO A 492 12.84 6.32 -5.25
CA PRO A 492 12.21 7.38 -6.03
C PRO A 492 11.50 6.83 -7.27
N ASP A 493 10.40 7.45 -7.67
CA ASP A 493 9.68 7.08 -8.88
C ASP A 493 10.61 7.06 -10.10
N GLY A 494 10.64 5.92 -10.81
CA GLY A 494 11.49 5.75 -11.99
C GLY A 494 13.00 5.67 -11.71
N PHE A 495 13.40 5.36 -10.46
CA PHE A 495 14.81 5.27 -10.06
C PHE A 495 15.64 4.36 -10.97
N ILE A 496 15.16 3.16 -11.28
CA ILE A 496 15.91 2.21 -12.13
C ILE A 496 16.11 2.75 -13.54
N ALA A 497 15.09 3.34 -14.17
CA ALA A 497 15.23 3.96 -15.49
C ALA A 497 16.25 5.12 -15.47
N SER A 498 16.27 5.88 -14.37
CA SER A 498 17.25 6.96 -14.16
C SER A 498 18.66 6.42 -13.94
N ALA A 499 18.82 5.34 -13.17
CA ALA A 499 20.10 4.66 -12.98
C ALA A 499 20.63 4.06 -14.29
N GLU A 500 19.76 3.53 -15.15
CA GLU A 500 20.13 3.07 -16.48
C GLU A 500 20.57 4.22 -17.38
N THR A 501 19.87 5.36 -17.35
CA THR A 501 20.26 6.59 -18.05
C THR A 501 21.63 7.09 -17.55
N ALA A 502 21.90 6.99 -16.25
CA ALA A 502 23.20 7.33 -15.67
C ALA A 502 24.33 6.49 -16.28
N LEU A 503 24.11 5.18 -16.47
CA LEU A 503 25.08 4.28 -17.11
C LEU A 503 25.29 4.62 -18.59
N GLU A 504 24.25 5.03 -19.32
CA GLU A 504 24.36 5.50 -20.70
C GLU A 504 25.18 6.78 -20.80
N LEU A 505 24.97 7.75 -19.92
CA LEU A 505 25.74 9.00 -19.92
C LEU A 505 27.21 8.78 -19.52
N LEU A 506 27.46 7.85 -18.58
CA LEU A 506 28.80 7.51 -18.11
C LEU A 506 29.71 6.97 -19.24
N GLN A 507 29.14 6.38 -20.29
CA GLN A 507 29.91 5.85 -21.42
C GLN A 507 30.66 6.96 -22.19
N TRP A 508 30.10 8.18 -22.19
CA TRP A 508 30.64 9.37 -22.88
C TRP A 508 31.68 10.13 -22.06
N LEU A 509 31.86 9.74 -20.79
CA LEU A 509 32.92 10.26 -19.92
C LEU A 509 34.19 9.40 -20.01
N ARG A 510 35.34 10.07 -20.02
CA ARG A 510 36.66 9.44 -19.88
C ARG A 510 36.86 8.98 -18.43
N ASP A 511 36.60 9.89 -17.51
CA ASP A 511 36.63 9.73 -16.06
C ASP A 511 35.52 10.61 -15.46
N GLY A 512 34.84 10.14 -14.41
CA GLY A 512 33.74 10.88 -13.81
C GLY A 512 32.79 10.04 -12.97
N SER A 513 31.67 10.63 -12.60
CA SER A 513 30.64 10.02 -11.78
C SER A 513 29.24 10.49 -12.16
N VAL A 514 28.27 9.62 -11.98
CA VAL A 514 26.86 10.02 -11.89
C VAL A 514 26.36 9.67 -10.50
N THR A 515 25.78 10.65 -9.80
CA THR A 515 25.34 10.50 -8.41
C THR A 515 23.90 10.94 -8.24
N TYR A 516 23.14 10.20 -7.45
CA TYR A 516 21.85 10.58 -6.92
C TYR A 516 21.97 10.81 -5.41
N ASP A 517 21.61 12.00 -4.94
CA ASP A 517 21.77 12.43 -3.54
C ASP A 517 20.48 12.34 -2.70
N GLY A 518 19.41 11.79 -3.29
CA GLY A 518 18.07 11.71 -2.69
C GLY A 518 17.11 12.79 -3.20
N LEU A 519 17.61 13.77 -3.95
CA LEU A 519 16.79 14.84 -4.53
C LEU A 519 17.05 15.00 -6.03
N SER A 520 18.31 14.93 -6.44
CA SER A 520 18.73 15.25 -7.80
C SER A 520 19.80 14.30 -8.32
N TRP A 521 19.83 14.14 -9.64
CA TRP A 521 20.89 13.41 -10.33
C TRP A 521 21.96 14.39 -10.78
N THR A 522 23.23 14.03 -10.66
CA THR A 522 24.35 14.88 -11.11
C THR A 522 25.32 14.06 -11.92
N VAL A 523 25.59 14.46 -13.16
CA VAL A 523 26.68 13.92 -13.98
C VAL A 523 27.89 14.86 -13.92
N ALA A 524 29.05 14.35 -13.54
CA ALA A 524 30.26 15.14 -13.40
C ALA A 524 31.48 14.38 -13.94
N GLY A 525 32.44 15.08 -14.54
CA GLY A 525 33.68 14.46 -15.02
C GLY A 525 34.26 15.10 -16.27
N THR A 526 35.15 14.38 -16.93
CA THR A 526 35.78 14.78 -18.19
C THR A 526 35.18 13.98 -19.34
N ALA A 527 34.66 14.64 -20.37
CA ALA A 527 34.17 13.96 -21.57
C ALA A 527 35.32 13.29 -22.35
N ASN A 528 35.01 12.22 -23.11
CA ASN A 528 35.97 11.54 -23.99
C ASN A 528 36.51 12.47 -25.09
N SER A 529 35.65 13.34 -25.64
CA SER A 529 35.96 14.32 -26.66
C SER A 529 35.02 15.53 -26.59
N ALA A 530 35.26 16.56 -27.41
CA ALA A 530 34.30 17.66 -27.57
C ALA A 530 32.96 17.19 -28.16
N ILE A 531 32.98 16.18 -29.04
CA ILE A 531 31.78 15.60 -29.64
C ILE A 531 30.96 14.87 -28.57
N ASP A 532 31.62 14.09 -27.71
CA ASP A 532 30.95 13.35 -26.64
C ASP A 532 30.36 14.30 -25.58
N LYS A 533 31.01 15.43 -25.30
CA LYS A 533 30.42 16.49 -24.48
C LYS A 533 29.14 17.04 -25.12
N GLY A 534 29.16 17.31 -26.43
CA GLY A 534 27.98 17.73 -27.17
C GLY A 534 26.87 16.68 -27.18
N ALA A 535 27.20 15.39 -27.17
CA ALA A 535 26.23 14.30 -27.06
C ALA A 535 25.56 14.28 -25.67
N ILE A 536 26.33 14.45 -24.58
CA ILE A 536 25.77 14.59 -23.23
C ILE A 536 24.82 15.80 -23.16
N GLU A 537 25.23 16.95 -23.70
CA GLU A 537 24.41 18.16 -23.76
C GLU A 537 23.11 17.96 -24.57
N ALA A 538 23.19 17.28 -25.71
CA ALA A 538 22.04 16.96 -26.54
C ALA A 538 21.05 15.99 -25.85
N ASP A 539 21.55 15.00 -25.11
CA ASP A 539 20.71 14.10 -24.31
C ASP A 539 20.00 14.85 -23.17
N PHE A 540 20.67 15.81 -22.53
CA PHE A 540 20.07 16.68 -21.51
C PHE A 540 18.88 17.48 -22.07
N VAL A 541 18.99 17.96 -23.30
CA VAL A 541 17.91 18.71 -23.97
C VAL A 541 16.80 17.77 -24.46
N SER A 542 17.15 16.73 -25.22
CA SER A 542 16.18 15.85 -25.87
C SER A 542 15.35 15.02 -24.89
N ARG A 543 15.96 14.55 -23.80
CA ARG A 543 15.28 13.80 -22.73
C ARG A 543 14.76 14.70 -21.61
N GLN A 544 14.89 16.02 -21.74
CA GLN A 544 14.50 17.02 -20.74
C GLN A 544 15.06 16.73 -19.33
N LEU A 545 16.29 16.23 -19.24
CA LEU A 545 16.87 15.74 -17.97
C LEU A 545 16.94 16.85 -16.92
N ALA A 546 17.20 18.10 -17.33
CA ALA A 546 17.21 19.24 -16.41
C ALA A 546 15.84 19.48 -15.73
N ALA A 547 14.74 19.32 -16.48
CA ALA A 547 13.39 19.41 -15.93
C ALA A 547 13.07 18.21 -15.01
N ALA A 548 13.69 17.05 -15.27
CA ALA A 548 13.62 15.86 -14.43
C ALA A 548 14.59 15.90 -13.22
N GLY A 549 15.17 17.06 -12.88
CA GLY A 549 16.03 17.22 -11.71
C GLY A 549 17.47 16.73 -11.89
N TRP A 550 17.95 16.62 -13.13
CA TRP A 550 19.36 16.33 -13.41
C TRP A 550 20.20 17.59 -13.54
N SER A 551 21.45 17.53 -13.10
CA SER A 551 22.46 18.57 -13.28
C SER A 551 23.71 18.01 -13.93
N MET A 552 24.49 18.88 -14.58
CA MET A 552 25.68 18.51 -15.36
C MET A 552 26.87 19.40 -15.01
N ALA A 553 28.01 18.77 -14.74
CA ALA A 553 29.31 19.39 -14.49
C ALA A 553 30.41 18.68 -15.30
N VAL A 554 30.29 18.74 -16.64
CA VAL A 554 31.18 18.02 -17.58
C VAL A 554 32.19 18.96 -18.24
N ALA A 555 33.48 18.65 -18.06
CA ALA A 555 34.60 19.38 -18.64
C ALA A 555 35.02 18.80 -20.00
N LEU A 556 35.55 19.65 -20.88
CA LEU A 556 36.23 19.22 -22.10
C LEU A 556 37.58 18.57 -21.76
N PRO A 557 38.01 17.55 -22.51
CA PRO A 557 39.38 17.06 -22.38
C PRO A 557 40.37 18.15 -22.82
N PRO A 558 41.54 18.26 -22.16
CA PRO A 558 42.56 19.24 -22.55
C PRO A 558 43.04 19.00 -23.99
N PRO A 559 43.30 20.06 -24.79
CA PRO A 559 43.76 19.90 -26.16
C PRO A 559 45.13 19.23 -26.22
N VAL A 560 45.29 18.24 -27.09
CA VAL A 560 46.57 17.57 -27.35
C VAL A 560 47.37 18.42 -28.33
N ILE A 561 48.40 19.12 -27.86
CA ILE A 561 49.30 19.91 -28.73
C ILE A 561 50.33 18.94 -29.36
N PRO A 562 50.38 18.81 -30.70
CA PRO A 562 51.31 17.90 -31.37
C PRO A 562 52.77 18.33 -31.20
N GLN A 563 53.70 17.37 -31.10
CA GLN A 563 55.14 17.64 -31.14
C GLN A 563 55.59 17.73 -32.61
N ILE A 564 56.08 18.89 -33.02
CA ILE A 564 56.46 19.23 -34.40
C ILE A 564 57.99 19.14 -34.56
N ALA A 565 58.42 18.41 -35.58
CA ALA A 565 59.81 18.34 -36.03
C ALA A 565 59.87 18.10 -37.55
N PRO A 566 60.51 18.96 -38.36
CA PRO A 566 61.20 20.20 -37.98
C PRO A 566 60.21 21.32 -37.60
N TYR A 567 60.61 22.18 -36.66
CA TYR A 567 59.79 23.28 -36.17
C TYR A 567 59.98 24.52 -37.05
N THR A 568 59.01 24.86 -37.89
CA THR A 568 59.12 25.98 -38.86
C THR A 568 58.28 27.18 -38.48
N TRP A 569 58.74 28.39 -38.83
CA TRP A 569 58.00 29.64 -38.64
C TRP A 569 58.45 30.70 -39.64
N SER A 570 57.53 31.53 -40.15
CA SER A 570 57.91 32.68 -40.98
C SER A 570 56.97 33.87 -40.80
N ALA A 571 57.49 35.06 -41.07
CA ALA A 571 56.72 36.29 -41.20
C ALA A 571 57.14 37.04 -42.46
N THR A 572 56.17 37.43 -43.28
CA THR A 572 56.40 38.17 -44.53
C THR A 572 55.63 39.47 -44.49
N ARG A 573 56.28 40.59 -44.82
CA ARG A 573 55.66 41.90 -45.01
C ARG A 573 55.66 42.27 -46.48
N THR A 574 54.49 42.67 -46.95
CA THR A 574 54.25 43.21 -48.29
C THR A 574 53.52 44.55 -48.18
N ALA A 575 53.24 45.21 -49.31
CA ALA A 575 52.43 46.43 -49.34
C ALA A 575 51.00 46.23 -48.78
N ASP A 576 50.47 45.00 -48.82
CA ASP A 576 49.11 44.67 -48.39
C ASP A 576 49.00 44.26 -46.91
N GLY A 577 50.14 44.12 -46.20
CA GLY A 577 50.17 43.73 -44.79
C GLY A 577 51.21 42.67 -44.43
N VAL A 578 51.04 42.05 -43.26
CA VAL A 578 51.94 41.02 -42.70
C VAL A 578 51.26 39.65 -42.70
N SER A 579 51.96 38.61 -43.15
CA SER A 579 51.50 37.22 -43.04
C SER A 579 52.41 36.43 -42.12
N LEU A 580 51.83 35.69 -41.17
CA LEU A 580 52.53 34.80 -40.24
C LEU A 580 52.18 33.35 -40.58
N MET A 581 53.17 32.47 -40.71
CA MET A 581 52.97 31.05 -41.05
C MET A 581 53.85 30.12 -40.19
N GLY A 582 53.52 28.83 -40.15
CA GLY A 582 54.27 27.81 -39.40
C GLY A 582 53.69 27.54 -38.01
N HIS A 583 54.52 27.43 -36.98
CA HIS A 583 54.07 26.98 -35.65
C HIS A 583 54.39 27.95 -34.50
N ALA A 584 53.45 28.08 -33.57
CA ALA A 584 53.62 28.80 -32.31
C ALA A 584 53.65 27.84 -31.10
N PRO A 585 54.57 28.02 -30.12
CA PRO A 585 54.78 27.08 -29.02
C PRO A 585 53.62 27.04 -28.02
N ASN A 586 52.82 28.11 -27.98
CA ASN A 586 51.62 28.21 -27.15
C ASN A 586 50.69 29.32 -27.67
N GLN A 587 49.46 29.31 -27.16
CA GLN A 587 48.42 30.27 -27.54
C GLN A 587 48.81 31.73 -27.22
N SER A 588 49.47 31.97 -26.08
CA SER A 588 49.86 33.31 -25.66
C SER A 588 50.85 33.96 -26.64
N PHE A 589 51.82 33.21 -27.14
CA PHE A 589 52.80 33.72 -28.11
C PHE A 589 52.17 33.95 -29.49
N LYS A 590 51.28 33.06 -29.94
CA LYS A 590 50.52 33.25 -31.18
C LYS A 590 49.74 34.57 -31.14
N SER A 591 48.98 34.79 -30.07
CA SER A 591 48.23 36.03 -29.87
C SER A 591 49.15 37.27 -29.79
N TYR A 592 50.32 37.14 -29.15
CA TYR A 592 51.32 38.21 -29.10
C TYR A 592 51.79 38.61 -30.51
N LEU A 593 52.18 37.66 -31.37
CA LEU A 593 52.65 37.95 -32.73
C LEU A 593 51.60 38.65 -33.59
N ALA A 594 50.33 38.22 -33.51
CA ALA A 594 49.25 38.84 -34.26
C ALA A 594 49.03 40.30 -33.86
N VAL A 595 49.05 40.61 -32.55
CA VAL A 595 48.95 42.00 -32.06
C VAL A 595 50.18 42.82 -32.42
N HIS A 596 51.37 42.22 -32.30
CA HIS A 596 52.64 42.89 -32.54
C HIS A 596 52.87 43.24 -34.02
N ALA A 597 52.26 42.50 -34.95
CA ALA A 597 52.33 42.74 -36.40
C ALA A 597 51.44 43.90 -36.92
N GLY A 598 50.42 44.33 -36.17
CA GLY A 598 49.54 45.46 -36.52
C GLY A 598 48.20 45.11 -37.19
N GLU A 599 47.44 46.12 -37.64
CA GLU A 599 46.02 45.99 -38.02
C GLU A 599 45.75 45.21 -39.33
N SER A 600 46.75 45.00 -40.18
CA SER A 600 46.64 44.26 -41.45
C SER A 600 47.48 42.97 -41.41
N VAL A 601 47.17 42.06 -40.48
CA VAL A 601 47.86 40.77 -40.31
C VAL A 601 46.99 39.57 -40.70
N VAL A 602 47.57 38.62 -41.44
CA VAL A 602 47.01 37.29 -41.69
C VAL A 602 47.83 36.25 -40.93
N ASP A 603 47.32 35.80 -39.79
CA ASP A 603 47.97 34.77 -38.96
C ASP A 603 47.47 33.36 -39.31
N ALA A 604 48.31 32.62 -40.04
CA ALA A 604 48.11 31.22 -40.40
C ALA A 604 48.99 30.25 -39.58
N THR A 605 49.49 30.67 -38.41
CA THR A 605 50.30 29.79 -37.55
C THR A 605 49.45 28.74 -36.83
N GLU A 606 49.98 27.55 -36.55
CA GLU A 606 49.32 26.49 -35.76
C GLU A 606 50.03 26.24 -34.42
N LEU A 607 49.33 25.70 -33.41
CA LEU A 607 49.96 25.34 -32.13
C LEU A 607 50.78 24.05 -32.28
N GLY A 608 52.04 24.08 -31.83
CA GLY A 608 52.93 22.92 -31.85
C GLY A 608 54.00 22.98 -30.77
N LEU A 609 54.32 21.85 -30.14
CA LEU A 609 55.46 21.72 -29.22
C LEU A 609 56.73 21.41 -30.04
N GLY A 610 57.92 21.82 -29.58
CA GLY A 610 59.19 21.54 -30.28
C GLY A 610 59.97 22.77 -30.74
N ALA A 611 59.55 23.98 -30.36
CA ALA A 611 60.32 25.19 -30.58
C ALA A 611 61.70 25.09 -29.91
N PRO A 612 62.80 25.46 -30.59
CA PRO A 612 64.13 25.43 -30.01
C PRO A 612 64.34 26.53 -28.95
N ASP A 613 65.36 26.39 -28.12
CA ASP A 613 65.73 27.40 -27.13
C ASP A 613 66.02 28.75 -27.80
N GLY A 614 65.47 29.84 -27.24
CA GLY A 614 65.63 31.20 -27.79
C GLY A 614 64.70 31.54 -28.96
N PHE A 615 63.89 30.59 -29.46
CA PHE A 615 62.99 30.81 -30.60
C PHE A 615 62.08 32.03 -30.43
N VAL A 616 61.44 32.19 -29.26
CA VAL A 616 60.51 33.30 -28.98
C VAL A 616 61.20 34.66 -29.15
N ALA A 617 62.40 34.83 -28.60
CA ALA A 617 63.15 36.08 -28.71
C ALA A 617 63.61 36.35 -30.15
N ALA A 618 64.09 35.31 -30.85
CA ALA A 618 64.51 35.39 -32.24
C ALA A 618 63.34 35.73 -33.19
N ALA A 619 62.19 35.08 -33.03
CA ALA A 619 60.99 35.32 -33.83
C ALA A 619 60.46 36.76 -33.65
N THR A 620 60.41 37.25 -32.41
CA THR A 620 60.01 38.64 -32.13
C THR A 620 60.99 39.64 -32.76
N ALA A 621 62.30 39.47 -32.54
CA ALA A 621 63.33 40.35 -33.10
C ALA A 621 63.35 40.33 -34.64
N GLY A 622 63.12 39.16 -35.25
CA GLY A 622 63.00 39.01 -36.69
C GLY A 622 61.74 39.69 -37.26
N LEU A 623 60.61 39.60 -36.54
CA LEU A 623 59.39 40.32 -36.89
C LEU A 623 59.60 41.84 -36.81
N ASP A 624 60.23 42.35 -35.75
CA ASP A 624 60.59 43.77 -35.62
C ASP A 624 61.46 44.24 -36.78
N ALA A 625 62.43 43.42 -37.20
CA ALA A 625 63.29 43.72 -38.34
C ALA A 625 62.49 43.81 -39.65
N VAL A 626 61.56 42.88 -39.91
CA VAL A 626 60.70 42.90 -41.09
C VAL A 626 59.72 44.09 -41.07
N LEU A 627 59.18 44.45 -39.90
CA LEU A 627 58.32 45.62 -39.70
C LEU A 627 59.05 46.96 -39.86
N ALA A 628 60.38 46.95 -39.98
CA ALA A 628 61.19 48.14 -40.24
C ALA A 628 61.67 48.25 -41.71
N LEU A 629 61.30 47.29 -42.57
CA LEU A 629 61.59 47.24 -44.02
C LEU A 629 60.33 47.60 -44.84
N ASP A 630 60.50 48.09 -46.07
CA ASP A 630 59.36 48.37 -46.97
C ASP A 630 58.66 47.06 -47.39
N GLU A 631 59.46 46.05 -47.70
CA GLU A 631 59.07 44.66 -47.97
C GLU A 631 60.14 43.75 -47.37
N GLY A 632 59.75 42.63 -46.77
CA GLY A 632 60.73 41.72 -46.18
C GLY A 632 60.14 40.41 -45.69
N GLU A 633 61.01 39.41 -45.56
CA GLU A 633 60.66 38.07 -45.09
C GLU A 633 61.68 37.62 -44.04
N ILE A 634 61.18 37.11 -42.92
CA ILE A 634 61.93 36.35 -41.93
C ILE A 634 61.38 34.92 -41.91
N ALA A 635 62.26 33.93 -41.97
CA ALA A 635 61.89 32.53 -41.87
C ALA A 635 62.86 31.75 -40.99
N PHE A 636 62.32 30.76 -40.29
CA PHE A 636 63.01 29.72 -39.55
C PHE A 636 62.62 28.37 -40.13
N ASP A 637 63.59 27.64 -40.68
CA ASP A 637 63.37 26.38 -41.41
C ASP A 637 63.45 25.12 -40.51
N GLY A 638 63.61 25.32 -39.20
CA GLY A 638 63.86 24.25 -38.23
C GLY A 638 65.30 24.16 -37.74
N ALA A 639 66.25 24.82 -38.42
CA ALA A 639 67.65 24.88 -38.02
C ALA A 639 68.25 26.29 -38.11
N ASN A 640 67.92 27.06 -39.15
CA ASN A 640 68.53 28.34 -39.44
C ASN A 640 67.47 29.44 -39.64
N TRP A 641 67.88 30.67 -39.35
CA TRP A 641 67.09 31.87 -39.61
C TRP A 641 67.57 32.55 -40.90
N SER A 642 66.62 33.01 -41.72
CA SER A 642 66.88 33.82 -42.92
C SER A 642 66.04 35.09 -42.91
N LEU A 643 66.69 36.25 -43.03
CA LEU A 643 66.06 37.56 -43.13
C LEU A 643 66.40 38.18 -44.48
N SER A 644 65.40 38.58 -45.26
CA SER A 644 65.61 39.29 -46.51
C SER A 644 64.63 40.44 -46.68
N GLY A 645 64.97 41.44 -47.50
CA GLY A 645 64.03 42.50 -47.83
C GLY A 645 64.65 43.76 -48.41
N ARG A 646 63.85 44.82 -48.49
CA ARG A 646 64.24 46.14 -48.98
C ARG A 646 64.08 47.19 -47.89
N ALA A 647 65.19 47.83 -47.54
CA ALA A 647 65.18 49.01 -46.68
C ALA A 647 65.04 50.29 -47.52
N PRO A 648 64.35 51.32 -47.00
CA PRO A 648 64.15 52.59 -47.71
C PRO A 648 65.45 53.40 -47.89
N SER A 649 66.50 53.12 -47.11
CA SER A 649 67.82 53.75 -47.22
C SER A 649 68.91 52.89 -46.58
N GLU A 650 70.19 53.18 -46.90
CA GLU A 650 71.33 52.52 -46.25
C GLU A 650 71.35 52.78 -44.73
N ALA A 651 70.98 53.99 -44.29
CA ALA A 651 70.89 54.32 -42.87
C ALA A 651 69.82 53.49 -42.15
N GLN A 652 68.66 53.27 -42.80
CA GLN A 652 67.60 52.44 -42.23
C GLN A 652 68.01 50.95 -42.21
N ARG A 653 68.66 50.45 -43.26
CA ARG A 653 69.21 49.09 -43.27
C ARG A 653 70.16 48.87 -42.08
N ASP A 654 71.10 49.79 -41.86
CA ASP A 654 72.09 49.66 -40.80
C ASP A 654 71.44 49.79 -39.40
N ALA A 655 70.39 50.60 -39.27
CA ALA A 655 69.58 50.70 -38.04
C ALA A 655 68.84 49.38 -37.73
N VAL A 656 68.24 48.75 -38.75
CA VAL A 656 67.57 47.43 -38.62
C VAL A 656 68.55 46.35 -38.21
N LEU A 657 69.73 46.29 -38.85
CA LEU A 657 70.77 45.32 -38.50
C LEU A 657 71.30 45.52 -37.07
N THR A 658 71.45 46.78 -36.65
CA THR A 658 71.88 47.12 -35.29
C THR A 658 70.84 46.73 -34.25
N ALA A 659 69.56 47.02 -34.51
CA ALA A 659 68.46 46.64 -33.62
C ALA A 659 68.32 45.12 -33.51
N LEU A 660 68.45 44.39 -34.62
CA LEU A 660 68.40 42.93 -34.65
C LEU A 660 69.52 42.31 -33.82
N ALA A 661 70.77 42.77 -33.98
CA ALA A 661 71.92 42.28 -33.23
C ALA A 661 71.85 42.61 -31.72
N ALA A 662 71.11 43.67 -31.34
CA ALA A 662 70.87 44.00 -29.94
C ALA A 662 69.78 43.11 -29.30
N ALA A 663 68.82 42.64 -30.09
CA ALA A 663 67.65 41.90 -29.61
C ALA A 663 67.86 40.37 -29.58
N THR A 664 68.70 39.81 -30.46
CA THR A 664 68.98 38.37 -30.53
C THR A 664 70.36 38.08 -31.12
N ASP A 665 70.91 36.88 -30.89
CA ASP A 665 72.13 36.43 -31.55
C ASP A 665 71.84 36.08 -33.02
N SER A 666 72.14 37.04 -33.91
CA SER A 666 71.94 36.92 -35.36
C SER A 666 73.20 36.46 -36.12
N SER A 667 74.27 36.06 -35.42
CA SER A 667 75.56 35.72 -36.06
C SER A 667 75.51 34.51 -37.00
N GLY A 668 74.55 33.61 -36.78
CA GLY A 668 74.27 32.45 -37.63
C GLY A 668 73.16 32.65 -38.67
N TRP A 669 72.60 33.86 -38.81
CA TRP A 669 71.46 34.12 -39.69
C TRP A 669 71.94 34.44 -41.11
N SER A 670 71.17 34.03 -42.12
CA SER A 670 71.36 34.49 -43.50
C SER A 670 70.61 35.81 -43.70
N VAL A 671 71.32 36.93 -43.79
CA VAL A 671 70.72 38.27 -43.89
C VAL A 671 71.03 38.93 -45.24
N ASP A 672 69.99 39.29 -46.00
CA ASP A 672 70.10 39.95 -47.32
C ASP A 672 69.11 41.12 -47.45
N ILE A 673 69.54 42.33 -47.08
CA ILE A 673 68.69 43.53 -47.11
C ILE A 673 69.26 44.54 -48.13
N ALA A 674 68.51 44.79 -49.19
CA ALA A 674 68.86 45.76 -50.23
C ALA A 674 68.48 47.20 -49.81
N ALA A 675 69.32 48.18 -50.16
CA ALA A 675 69.04 49.60 -49.95
C ALA A 675 69.51 50.43 -51.17
N PRO A 676 68.77 51.47 -51.59
CA PRO A 676 69.19 52.34 -52.69
C PRO A 676 70.37 53.26 -52.27
N PRO A 677 71.32 53.56 -53.18
CA PRO A 677 72.44 54.46 -52.92
C PRO A 677 71.99 55.93 -52.73
N PRO A 678 72.71 56.75 -51.96
CA PRO A 678 72.28 58.11 -51.61
C PRO A 678 72.29 59.08 -52.81
N GLU A 679 71.17 59.76 -53.07
CA GLU A 679 71.04 60.88 -54.02
C GLU A 679 71.49 62.22 -53.40
N PRO A 680 72.06 63.18 -54.18
CA PRO A 680 72.52 64.47 -53.69
C PRO A 680 71.36 65.45 -53.41
N VAL A 681 71.39 66.09 -52.23
CA VAL A 681 70.35 66.99 -51.71
C VAL A 681 70.45 68.40 -52.34
N ALA A 682 69.37 68.88 -52.95
CA ALA A 682 69.20 70.27 -53.37
C ALA A 682 68.53 71.08 -52.25
N THR A 683 69.14 72.20 -51.83
CA THR A 683 68.58 73.13 -50.82
C THR A 683 67.70 74.18 -51.50
N THR A 684 66.39 74.04 -51.43
CA THR A 684 65.45 75.12 -51.77
C THR A 684 65.33 76.09 -50.58
N PRO A 685 65.41 77.42 -50.79
CA PRO A 685 65.27 78.41 -49.72
C PRO A 685 63.84 78.44 -49.13
N TYR A 686 63.74 78.70 -47.82
CA TYR A 686 62.48 78.72 -47.08
C TYR A 686 61.73 80.04 -47.27
N ILE A 687 60.75 80.09 -48.19
CA ILE A 687 60.06 81.32 -48.60
C ILE A 687 58.58 81.31 -48.19
N TRP A 688 58.04 82.45 -47.77
CA TRP A 688 56.62 82.64 -47.45
C TRP A 688 56.12 84.03 -47.87
N SER A 689 54.85 84.16 -48.26
CA SER A 689 54.24 85.46 -48.56
C SER A 689 52.73 85.51 -48.31
N ALA A 690 52.22 86.72 -48.08
CA ALA A 690 50.81 87.06 -47.98
C ALA A 690 50.50 88.34 -48.78
N THR A 691 49.39 88.38 -49.51
CA THR A 691 48.92 89.56 -50.27
C THR A 691 47.45 89.87 -49.97
N LYS A 692 47.14 91.13 -49.64
CA LYS A 692 45.80 91.65 -49.38
C LYS A 692 45.37 92.59 -50.51
N ALA A 693 44.31 92.24 -51.22
CA ALA A 693 43.73 93.05 -52.29
C ALA A 693 42.82 94.18 -51.75
N ALA A 694 42.49 95.17 -52.58
CA ALA A 694 41.67 96.33 -52.22
C ALA A 694 40.23 95.98 -51.80
N ASP A 695 39.72 94.82 -52.19
CA ASP A 695 38.43 94.26 -51.78
C ASP A 695 38.48 93.53 -50.42
N GLY A 696 39.67 93.45 -49.80
CA GLY A 696 39.92 92.82 -48.52
C GLY A 696 40.34 91.35 -48.58
N ALA A 697 40.41 90.73 -49.76
CA ALA A 697 40.80 89.32 -49.90
C ALA A 697 42.30 89.11 -49.61
N VAL A 698 42.66 88.06 -48.85
CA VAL A 698 44.05 87.72 -48.48
C VAL A 698 44.46 86.38 -49.09
N THR A 699 45.61 86.33 -49.77
CA THR A 699 46.19 85.07 -50.29
C THR A 699 47.51 84.77 -49.59
N PHE A 700 47.68 83.54 -49.09
CA PHE A 700 48.91 83.03 -48.50
C PHE A 700 49.58 82.03 -49.45
N SER A 701 50.91 82.09 -49.60
CA SER A 701 51.69 81.14 -50.40
C SER A 701 53.07 80.88 -49.77
N GLY A 702 53.67 79.72 -50.02
CA GLY A 702 55.01 79.34 -49.54
C GLY A 702 55.00 78.34 -48.38
N LEU A 703 56.04 78.34 -47.54
CA LEU A 703 56.28 77.28 -46.54
C LEU A 703 55.85 77.70 -45.13
N VAL A 704 55.22 76.80 -44.39
CA VAL A 704 54.84 76.98 -42.98
C VAL A 704 55.28 75.77 -42.11
N PRO A 705 55.76 75.99 -40.87
CA PRO A 705 56.41 74.94 -40.07
C PRO A 705 55.50 73.77 -39.69
N VAL A 706 54.23 74.06 -39.42
CA VAL A 706 53.28 73.09 -38.88
C VAL A 706 51.86 73.43 -39.33
N GLN A 707 51.04 72.40 -39.49
CA GLN A 707 49.66 72.51 -39.94
C GLN A 707 48.77 73.32 -38.99
N SER A 708 49.09 73.35 -37.69
CA SER A 708 48.38 74.17 -36.71
C SER A 708 48.56 75.66 -36.96
N LEU A 709 49.76 76.10 -37.37
CA LEU A 709 50.02 77.49 -37.74
C LEU A 709 49.31 77.83 -39.04
N GLN A 710 49.39 76.98 -40.06
CA GLN A 710 48.68 77.15 -41.34
C GLN A 710 47.18 77.45 -41.13
N ARG A 711 46.49 76.59 -40.37
CA ARG A 711 45.07 76.78 -40.02
C ARG A 711 44.83 78.06 -39.23
N PHE A 712 45.75 78.45 -38.35
CA PHE A 712 45.64 79.67 -37.56
C PHE A 712 45.76 80.95 -38.41
N LEU A 713 46.60 80.96 -39.45
CA LEU A 713 46.75 82.11 -40.36
C LEU A 713 45.46 82.40 -41.14
N VAL A 714 44.79 81.35 -41.64
CA VAL A 714 43.48 81.46 -42.32
C VAL A 714 42.43 82.05 -41.39
N VAL A 715 42.35 81.56 -40.14
CA VAL A 715 41.40 82.08 -39.14
C VAL A 715 41.66 83.54 -38.80
N ARG A 716 42.93 83.97 -38.72
CA ARG A 716 43.30 85.33 -38.32
C ARG A 716 43.12 86.39 -39.42
N ALA A 717 43.17 86.00 -40.69
CA ALA A 717 43.04 86.94 -41.82
C ALA A 717 41.59 87.38 -42.13
N GLY A 718 40.57 86.58 -41.75
CA GLY A 718 39.15 86.94 -41.88
C GLY A 718 38.55 86.82 -43.29
N GLY A 719 37.23 86.90 -43.38
CA GLY A 719 36.28 86.26 -44.32
C GLY A 719 36.50 86.10 -45.84
N ASN A 720 37.65 86.40 -46.45
CA ASN A 720 37.95 85.99 -47.83
C ASN A 720 39.44 85.64 -47.99
N VAL A 721 39.82 84.39 -47.71
CA VAL A 721 41.22 83.92 -47.68
C VAL A 721 41.45 82.74 -48.62
N SER A 722 42.51 82.79 -49.42
CA SER A 722 43.06 81.65 -50.16
C SER A 722 44.40 81.23 -49.52
N ASP A 723 44.60 79.94 -49.24
CA ASP A 723 45.83 79.42 -48.64
C ASP A 723 46.47 78.35 -49.53
N GLU A 724 47.61 78.69 -50.10
CA GLU A 724 48.44 77.86 -50.97
C GLU A 724 49.75 77.45 -50.28
N THR A 725 49.81 77.52 -48.94
CA THR A 725 51.01 77.16 -48.21
C THR A 725 51.21 75.65 -48.09
N THR A 726 52.45 75.21 -47.94
CA THR A 726 52.82 73.80 -47.72
C THR A 726 53.59 73.62 -46.42
N ILE A 727 53.41 72.48 -45.76
CA ILE A 727 54.04 72.22 -44.47
C ILE A 727 55.50 71.83 -44.68
N ASP A 728 56.42 72.61 -44.13
CA ASP A 728 57.84 72.29 -44.06
C ASP A 728 58.36 72.63 -42.65
N PRO A 729 58.74 71.64 -41.84
CA PRO A 729 59.16 71.84 -40.46
C PRO A 729 60.52 72.53 -40.32
N THR A 730 61.25 72.80 -41.41
CA THR A 730 62.60 73.39 -41.40
C THR A 730 62.63 74.92 -41.24
N ALA A 731 61.52 75.52 -40.79
CA ALA A 731 61.39 76.96 -40.64
C ALA A 731 62.48 77.56 -39.70
N PRO A 732 62.97 78.77 -39.99
CA PRO A 732 63.91 79.46 -39.10
C PRO A 732 63.31 79.72 -37.70
N PRO A 733 64.15 79.74 -36.64
CA PRO A 733 63.69 80.04 -35.29
C PRO A 733 62.99 81.41 -35.21
N GLY A 734 61.80 81.46 -34.61
CA GLY A 734 61.04 82.69 -34.42
C GLY A 734 60.07 83.05 -35.56
N PHE A 735 60.12 82.33 -36.70
CA PHE A 735 59.28 82.57 -37.88
C PHE A 735 57.77 82.68 -37.56
N ALA A 736 57.23 81.79 -36.71
CA ALA A 736 55.81 81.78 -36.38
C ALA A 736 55.31 83.09 -35.72
N ASN A 737 56.13 83.72 -34.87
CA ASN A 737 55.75 84.99 -34.24
C ASN A 737 55.90 86.16 -35.22
N ASP A 738 56.92 86.12 -36.07
CA ASP A 738 57.18 87.18 -37.07
C ASP A 738 56.10 87.21 -38.17
N VAL A 739 55.63 86.04 -38.64
CA VAL A 739 54.47 85.94 -39.55
C VAL A 739 53.25 86.65 -38.96
N LEU A 740 52.99 86.47 -37.66
CA LEU A 740 51.84 87.09 -37.00
C LEU A 740 51.97 88.60 -36.85
N ALA A 741 53.19 89.09 -36.62
CA ALA A 741 53.49 90.52 -36.64
C ALA A 741 53.31 91.11 -38.05
N ALA A 742 53.75 90.39 -39.09
CA ALA A 742 53.58 90.78 -40.49
C ALA A 742 52.09 90.92 -40.86
N LEU A 743 51.24 89.99 -40.42
CA LEU A 743 49.80 90.07 -40.66
C LEU A 743 49.11 91.15 -39.82
N GLY A 744 49.59 91.39 -38.59
CA GLY A 744 49.17 92.53 -37.79
C GLY A 744 49.45 93.87 -38.50
N ALA A 745 50.61 94.00 -39.14
CA ALA A 745 50.94 95.16 -39.96
C ALA A 745 50.04 95.28 -41.20
N MET A 746 49.79 94.17 -41.92
CA MET A 746 48.90 94.17 -43.09
C MET A 746 47.44 94.54 -42.76
N ALA A 747 46.97 94.30 -41.53
CA ALA A 747 45.62 94.68 -41.12
C ALA A 747 45.39 96.20 -41.15
N ALA A 748 46.45 97.00 -40.95
CA ALA A 748 46.42 98.46 -41.01
C ALA A 748 46.49 99.01 -42.45
N LEU A 749 46.64 98.14 -43.46
CA LEU A 749 46.70 98.51 -44.87
C LEU A 749 45.35 98.29 -45.56
N SER A 750 44.96 99.19 -46.48
CA SER A 750 43.79 99.00 -47.35
C SER A 750 44.06 97.92 -48.40
N GLU A 751 45.27 97.91 -48.95
CA GLU A 751 45.82 96.86 -49.82
C GLU A 751 47.33 96.78 -49.57
N GLY A 752 47.94 95.60 -49.72
CA GLY A 752 49.36 95.42 -49.46
C GLY A 752 49.83 93.98 -49.44
N SER A 753 51.09 93.76 -49.11
CA SER A 753 51.72 92.44 -49.07
C SER A 753 52.75 92.36 -47.94
N ALA A 754 52.90 91.16 -47.38
CA ALA A 754 54.00 90.78 -46.51
C ALA A 754 54.74 89.57 -47.08
N SER A 755 56.06 89.50 -46.95
CA SER A 755 56.82 88.34 -47.42
C SER A 755 58.08 88.10 -46.61
N PHE A 756 58.54 86.85 -46.64
CA PHE A 756 59.79 86.36 -46.11
C PHE A 756 60.52 85.57 -47.20
N ASP A 757 61.70 86.00 -47.60
CA ASP A 757 62.45 85.43 -48.73
C ASP A 757 63.47 84.35 -48.34
N GLY A 758 63.44 83.92 -47.08
CA GLY A 758 64.43 83.05 -46.46
C GLY A 758 65.47 83.78 -45.62
N THR A 759 65.54 85.12 -45.70
CA THR A 759 66.51 85.92 -44.94
C THR A 759 65.93 87.20 -44.32
N ALA A 760 64.96 87.86 -44.95
CA ALA A 760 64.42 89.14 -44.47
C ALA A 760 62.89 89.22 -44.62
N TRP A 761 62.27 90.05 -43.77
CA TRP A 761 60.85 90.35 -43.81
C TRP A 761 60.57 91.67 -44.53
N ALA A 762 59.59 91.69 -45.44
CA ALA A 762 59.17 92.89 -46.15
C ALA A 762 57.65 93.09 -46.07
N VAL A 763 57.20 94.31 -45.79
CA VAL A 763 55.78 94.70 -45.81
C VAL A 763 55.61 95.96 -46.66
N SER A 764 54.67 95.93 -47.59
CA SER A 764 54.40 97.04 -48.51
C SER A 764 52.91 97.24 -48.74
N GLY A 765 52.44 98.46 -48.94
CA GLY A 765 51.04 98.73 -49.27
C GLY A 765 50.54 100.13 -48.95
N THR A 766 49.25 100.34 -49.06
CA THR A 766 48.61 101.64 -48.87
C THR A 766 47.95 101.69 -47.49
N LEU A 767 48.20 102.74 -46.71
CA LEU A 767 47.65 102.91 -45.37
C LEU A 767 46.13 103.09 -45.44
N ALA A 768 45.38 102.33 -44.63
CA ALA A 768 43.92 102.40 -44.61
C ALA A 768 43.39 103.74 -44.07
N SER A 769 44.18 104.45 -43.25
CA SER A 769 43.84 105.76 -42.70
C SER A 769 45.11 106.54 -42.29
N ALA A 770 44.96 107.84 -41.98
CA ALA A 770 46.09 108.66 -41.54
C ALA A 770 46.75 108.18 -40.22
N ASP A 771 45.99 107.48 -39.37
CA ASP A 771 46.48 106.93 -38.09
C ASP A 771 47.04 105.49 -38.23
N ALA A 772 46.90 104.86 -39.40
CA ALA A 772 47.26 103.47 -39.62
C ALA A 772 48.78 103.21 -39.61
N ALA A 773 49.62 104.23 -39.85
CA ALA A 773 51.07 104.10 -39.80
C ALA A 773 51.56 103.66 -38.41
N ALA A 774 50.97 104.22 -37.33
CA ALA A 774 51.33 103.86 -35.97
C ALA A 774 50.94 102.41 -35.61
N ALA A 775 49.90 101.87 -36.25
CA ALA A 775 49.48 100.48 -36.06
C ALA A 775 50.43 99.49 -36.74
N VAL A 776 51.00 99.85 -37.91
CA VAL A 776 52.05 99.06 -38.58
C VAL A 776 53.31 98.99 -37.72
N ASP A 777 53.76 100.13 -37.18
CA ASP A 777 54.95 100.20 -36.32
C ASP A 777 54.75 99.39 -35.02
N ALA A 778 53.56 99.46 -34.41
CA ALA A 778 53.22 98.70 -33.21
C ALA A 778 53.19 97.19 -33.46
N ALA A 779 52.71 96.74 -34.63
CA ALA A 779 52.69 95.33 -35.01
C ALA A 779 54.11 94.77 -35.21
N ILE A 780 54.99 95.54 -35.87
CA ILE A 780 56.38 95.14 -36.11
C ILE A 780 57.21 95.15 -34.83
N ALA A 781 56.94 96.08 -33.90
CA ALA A 781 57.60 96.09 -32.60
C ALA A 781 57.32 94.83 -31.74
N ALA A 782 56.27 94.08 -32.06
CA ALA A 782 55.93 92.82 -31.40
C ALA A 782 56.58 91.57 -32.03
N ALA A 783 57.33 91.74 -33.13
CA ALA A 783 58.08 90.66 -33.80
C ALA A 783 59.34 90.25 -33.01
N ASN A 784 59.80 89.01 -33.19
CA ASN A 784 61.12 88.55 -32.74
C ASN A 784 62.24 89.17 -33.59
N THR A 785 62.01 89.39 -34.90
CA THR A 785 62.97 90.10 -35.76
C THR A 785 62.95 91.60 -35.42
N PRO A 786 64.09 92.21 -35.03
CA PRO A 786 64.16 93.64 -34.70
C PRO A 786 63.70 94.52 -35.87
N ALA A 787 63.09 95.68 -35.60
CA ALA A 787 62.53 96.56 -36.63
C ALA A 787 63.52 96.94 -37.77
N ALA A 788 64.83 96.95 -37.52
CA ALA A 788 65.85 97.18 -38.54
C ALA A 788 65.98 96.04 -39.58
N GLY A 789 65.45 94.85 -39.29
CA GLY A 789 65.39 93.69 -40.19
C GLY A 789 64.11 93.63 -41.04
N TRP A 790 63.23 94.63 -40.92
CA TRP A 790 62.01 94.75 -41.71
C TRP A 790 62.14 95.82 -42.78
N ILE A 791 61.71 95.51 -44.00
CA ILE A 791 61.66 96.46 -45.12
C ILE A 791 60.22 96.96 -45.27
N LEU A 792 59.99 98.26 -45.02
CA LEU A 792 58.66 98.88 -45.08
C LEU A 792 58.52 99.84 -46.26
N THR A 793 57.48 99.65 -47.09
CA THR A 793 57.18 100.53 -48.24
C THR A 793 55.70 100.92 -48.24
N LEU A 794 55.35 102.04 -47.59
CA LEU A 794 53.96 102.44 -47.32
C LEU A 794 53.54 103.74 -48.03
N ALA A 795 52.34 103.77 -48.62
CA ALA A 795 51.75 104.93 -49.32
C ALA A 795 50.50 105.50 -48.59
N GLY A 796 50.22 106.80 -48.73
CA GLY A 796 49.08 107.48 -48.06
C GLY A 796 47.72 107.36 -48.78
N PRO A 797 46.58 107.53 -48.08
CA PRO A 797 45.24 107.22 -48.60
C PRO A 797 44.74 108.20 -49.70
N PRO A 798 44.10 107.70 -50.79
CA PRO A 798 43.57 108.54 -51.88
C PRO A 798 42.15 109.12 -51.62
N GLU A 799 41.90 110.35 -52.12
CA GLU A 799 40.66 111.16 -52.01
C GLU A 799 39.62 110.80 -53.12
N PRO A 800 38.31 110.61 -52.85
CA PRO A 800 37.38 110.00 -53.81
C PRO A 800 36.45 110.99 -54.54
N ALA A 801 36.19 110.78 -55.85
CA ALA A 801 35.12 111.49 -56.57
C ALA A 801 34.45 110.69 -57.73
N VAL A 802 33.19 110.27 -57.47
CA VAL A 802 31.90 110.42 -58.22
C VAL A 802 31.69 109.88 -59.68
N ALA A 803 30.93 108.76 -59.76
CA ALA A 803 29.67 108.40 -60.48
C ALA A 803 29.30 108.95 -61.90
N PRO A 804 28.60 108.19 -62.80
CA PRO A 804 27.12 107.97 -62.71
C PRO A 804 26.57 106.58 -63.18
N VAL A 805 25.58 105.96 -62.51
CA VAL A 805 24.08 106.00 -62.64
C VAL A 805 23.46 105.25 -63.84
N ALA A 806 22.75 104.13 -63.60
CA ALA A 806 21.26 104.02 -63.71
C ALA A 806 20.68 102.59 -63.58
N GLU A 807 19.75 102.46 -62.61
CA GLU A 807 18.56 101.57 -62.48
C GLU A 807 18.63 100.14 -61.86
N THR A 808 17.73 99.95 -60.88
CA THR A 808 17.49 98.86 -59.89
C THR A 808 15.95 98.59 -59.85
N PRO A 809 15.32 97.61 -59.12
CA PRO A 809 15.84 96.46 -58.33
C PRO A 809 15.03 95.11 -58.41
N ALA A 810 15.54 94.11 -57.65
CA ALA A 810 14.89 92.94 -56.96
C ALA A 810 14.63 91.64 -57.75
N GLU A 811 14.86 90.40 -57.27
CA GLU A 811 15.60 89.67 -56.19
C GLU A 811 15.40 88.16 -56.56
N PRO A 812 16.22 87.13 -56.20
CA PRO A 812 16.70 86.83 -54.84
C PRO A 812 18.12 86.20 -54.72
N GLU A 813 18.57 86.12 -53.46
CA GLU A 813 19.50 85.20 -52.72
C GLU A 813 20.44 84.16 -53.42
N PRO A 814 21.55 83.75 -52.75
CA PRO A 814 22.89 83.83 -53.36
C PRO A 814 23.68 82.49 -53.50
N VAL A 815 24.87 82.62 -54.13
CA VAL A 815 26.14 81.88 -53.92
C VAL A 815 26.39 80.50 -54.61
N VAL A 816 27.30 80.55 -55.59
CA VAL A 816 28.58 79.77 -55.79
C VAL A 816 28.65 78.28 -55.38
N GLU A 817 28.78 77.42 -56.40
CA GLU A 817 29.52 76.13 -56.43
C GLU A 817 31.04 76.37 -56.63
N PRO A 818 31.97 75.47 -56.25
CA PRO A 818 31.76 74.01 -56.13
C PRO A 818 32.32 73.38 -54.83
N GLU A 819 31.47 72.66 -54.11
CA GLU A 819 31.87 71.57 -53.21
C GLU A 819 32.19 70.30 -54.02
N PRO A 820 33.05 69.38 -53.55
CA PRO A 820 32.81 67.96 -53.76
C PRO A 820 31.72 67.54 -52.77
N ALA A 821 30.47 67.71 -53.15
CA ALA A 821 29.33 67.23 -52.37
C ALA A 821 29.19 65.71 -52.57
N LEU A 822 29.23 65.02 -51.42
CA LEU A 822 28.50 63.82 -51.02
C LEU A 822 27.66 63.14 -52.12
N GLU A 823 27.89 61.83 -52.26
CA GLU A 823 26.96 60.92 -52.93
C GLU A 823 25.53 61.13 -52.39
N PRO A 824 24.51 61.11 -53.26
CA PRO A 824 23.14 61.42 -52.88
C PRO A 824 22.58 60.32 -51.96
N GLU A 825 21.97 60.72 -50.84
CA GLU A 825 20.98 59.88 -50.16
C GLU A 825 19.97 59.40 -51.21
N PRO A 826 19.74 58.07 -51.32
CA PRO A 826 18.73 57.57 -52.21
C PRO A 826 17.38 58.14 -51.78
N ALA A 827 16.59 58.56 -52.76
CA ALA A 827 15.18 58.90 -52.57
C ALA A 827 14.51 57.80 -51.72
N PRO A 828 13.61 58.14 -50.78
CA PRO A 828 12.91 57.14 -49.99
C PRO A 828 12.26 56.16 -50.97
N VAL A 829 12.74 54.91 -50.94
CA VAL A 829 12.20 53.84 -51.76
C VAL A 829 10.72 53.80 -51.45
N ALA A 830 9.89 54.13 -52.45
CA ALA A 830 8.45 54.01 -52.29
C ALA A 830 8.18 52.55 -51.90
N VAL A 831 7.73 52.31 -50.66
CA VAL A 831 7.29 51.00 -50.18
C VAL A 831 6.32 50.48 -51.23
N ASN A 832 6.67 49.37 -51.87
CA ASN A 832 5.79 48.78 -52.86
C ASN A 832 4.49 48.40 -52.12
N PRO A 833 3.31 48.95 -52.47
CA PRO A 833 2.07 48.64 -51.77
C PRO A 833 1.68 47.15 -51.88
N ASP A 834 2.29 46.44 -52.84
CA ASP A 834 2.15 45.00 -53.05
C ASP A 834 3.23 44.16 -52.35
N TYR A 835 4.15 44.78 -51.58
CA TYR A 835 5.13 44.06 -50.77
C TYR A 835 4.41 43.34 -49.63
N ALA A 836 4.46 42.01 -49.64
CA ALA A 836 3.75 41.18 -48.69
C ALA A 836 4.63 40.05 -48.18
N PHE A 837 4.62 39.85 -46.87
CA PHE A 837 5.28 38.75 -46.18
C PHE A 837 4.28 38.12 -45.20
N SER A 838 4.19 36.80 -45.16
CA SER A 838 3.25 36.11 -44.29
C SER A 838 3.86 34.84 -43.73
N VAL A 839 3.60 34.60 -42.45
CA VAL A 839 4.00 33.40 -41.71
C VAL A 839 2.77 32.88 -40.99
N SER A 840 2.41 31.64 -41.28
CA SER A 840 1.31 30.94 -40.59
C SER A 840 1.86 29.76 -39.82
N ARG A 841 1.42 29.60 -38.57
CA ARG A 841 1.74 28.48 -37.68
C ARG A 841 0.45 27.79 -37.29
N ALA A 842 0.34 26.52 -37.68
CA ALA A 842 -0.74 25.61 -37.30
C ALA A 842 -0.11 24.29 -36.87
N ALA A 843 -0.37 23.86 -35.62
CA ALA A 843 0.40 22.81 -34.96
C ALA A 843 1.93 23.06 -35.05
N ASP A 844 2.77 22.05 -34.90
CA ASP A 844 4.24 22.18 -34.89
C ASP A 844 4.87 22.53 -36.26
N THR A 845 4.11 23.08 -37.20
CA THR A 845 4.56 23.44 -38.55
C THR A 845 4.32 24.92 -38.86
N ALA A 846 5.38 25.62 -39.29
CA ALA A 846 5.33 27.00 -39.77
C ALA A 846 5.52 27.06 -41.29
N VAL A 847 4.64 27.77 -42.00
CA VAL A 847 4.70 27.99 -43.45
C VAL A 847 4.95 29.46 -43.72
N LEU A 848 6.02 29.76 -44.46
CA LEU A 848 6.44 31.11 -44.82
C LEU A 848 6.13 31.36 -46.31
N SER A 849 5.57 32.52 -46.63
CA SER A 849 5.25 32.91 -48.00
C SER A 849 5.38 34.41 -48.23
N GLY A 850 5.64 34.81 -49.48
CA GLY A 850 5.73 36.21 -49.88
C GLY A 850 7.14 36.67 -50.27
N GLN A 851 7.47 37.91 -49.96
CA GLN A 851 8.67 38.60 -50.43
C GLN A 851 9.63 38.91 -49.28
N VAL A 852 10.93 38.74 -49.52
CA VAL A 852 12.02 39.10 -48.60
C VAL A 852 13.04 40.02 -49.29
N PRO A 853 13.70 40.93 -48.55
CA PRO A 853 14.42 42.06 -49.16
C PRO A 853 15.73 41.68 -49.83
N SER A 854 16.28 40.51 -49.54
CA SER A 854 17.59 40.09 -50.06
C SER A 854 17.82 38.58 -49.91
N ASP A 855 18.78 38.03 -50.66
CA ASP A 855 19.21 36.63 -50.51
C ASP A 855 19.74 36.30 -49.09
N PRO A 856 20.50 37.19 -48.41
CA PRO A 856 20.84 37.00 -46.99
C PRO A 856 19.61 36.90 -46.07
N ALA A 857 18.58 37.71 -46.29
CA ALA A 857 17.34 37.62 -45.53
C ALA A 857 16.61 36.29 -45.77
N LEU A 858 16.57 35.82 -47.03
CA LEU A 858 16.02 34.50 -47.37
C LEU A 858 16.73 33.36 -46.62
N ARG A 859 18.07 33.39 -46.57
CA ARG A 859 18.87 32.41 -45.81
C ARG A 859 18.65 32.49 -44.31
N TYR A 860 18.49 33.70 -43.77
CA TYR A 860 18.17 33.92 -42.36
C TYR A 860 16.83 33.27 -41.98
N PHE A 861 15.76 33.52 -42.74
CA PHE A 861 14.45 32.92 -42.48
C PHE A 861 14.41 31.41 -42.72
N ALA A 862 15.22 30.88 -43.65
CA ALA A 862 15.40 29.44 -43.83
C ALA A 862 16.07 28.76 -42.61
N ALA A 863 17.00 29.44 -41.94
CA ALA A 863 17.67 28.92 -40.75
C ALA A 863 16.78 28.97 -39.49
N VAL A 864 15.94 29.99 -39.35
CA VAL A 864 15.12 30.22 -38.14
C VAL A 864 13.81 29.41 -38.14
N SER A 865 13.22 29.12 -39.30
CA SER A 865 11.88 28.51 -39.37
C SER A 865 11.86 26.98 -39.39
N GLY A 866 12.96 26.30 -39.75
CA GLY A 866 13.00 24.84 -39.91
C GLY A 866 12.01 24.25 -40.94
N GLY A 867 11.32 25.11 -41.72
CA GLY A 867 10.21 24.76 -42.61
C GLY A 867 10.48 25.03 -44.09
N ASP A 868 9.47 24.77 -44.93
CA ASP A 868 9.54 24.89 -46.39
C ASP A 868 9.52 26.36 -46.84
N VAL A 869 10.68 26.88 -47.27
CA VAL A 869 10.85 28.25 -47.80
C VAL A 869 10.59 28.36 -49.30
N ALA A 870 10.08 27.32 -49.96
CA ALA A 870 9.87 27.31 -51.42
C ALA A 870 8.88 28.37 -51.92
N ALA A 871 8.05 28.94 -51.04
CA ALA A 871 7.08 30.00 -51.34
C ALA A 871 7.59 31.43 -51.04
N LEU A 872 8.87 31.60 -50.71
CA LEU A 872 9.51 32.91 -50.55
C LEU A 872 10.27 33.32 -51.82
N SER A 873 10.23 34.62 -52.13
CA SER A 873 10.94 35.21 -53.27
C SER A 873 11.68 36.48 -52.85
N VAL A 874 12.83 36.77 -53.47
CA VAL A 874 13.56 38.01 -53.22
C VAL A 874 12.95 39.13 -54.08
N ALA A 875 12.55 40.22 -53.44
CA ALA A 875 12.03 41.41 -54.11
C ALA A 875 12.45 42.69 -53.38
N ASP A 876 12.67 43.76 -54.14
CA ASP A 876 12.97 45.10 -53.62
C ASP A 876 11.68 45.81 -53.16
N GLY A 877 11.79 46.71 -52.17
CA GLY A 877 10.67 47.53 -51.70
C GLY A 877 10.19 47.27 -50.26
N ALA A 878 10.93 46.48 -49.47
CA ALA A 878 10.72 46.38 -48.03
C ALA A 878 11.22 47.64 -47.31
N PRO A 879 10.61 48.07 -46.18
CA PRO A 879 11.15 49.14 -45.34
C PRO A 879 12.49 48.73 -44.70
N GLU A 880 13.35 49.70 -44.39
CA GLU A 880 14.65 49.44 -43.73
C GLU A 880 14.52 48.73 -42.38
N THR A 881 13.39 48.95 -41.68
CA THR A 881 13.04 48.30 -40.41
C THR A 881 12.41 46.92 -40.56
N PHE A 882 12.28 46.39 -41.78
CA PHE A 882 11.60 45.12 -42.06
C PHE A 882 12.19 43.94 -41.30
N LEU A 883 13.52 43.74 -41.34
CA LEU A 883 14.18 42.60 -40.69
C LEU A 883 14.04 42.59 -39.16
N PRO A 884 14.32 43.69 -38.43
CA PRO A 884 14.12 43.70 -36.98
C PRO A 884 12.66 43.46 -36.58
N SER A 885 11.69 44.08 -37.27
CA SER A 885 10.26 43.86 -36.97
C SER A 885 9.76 42.46 -37.35
N ALA A 886 10.29 41.87 -38.42
CA ALA A 886 10.00 40.49 -38.81
C ALA A 886 10.52 39.49 -37.75
N GLU A 887 11.70 39.74 -37.18
CA GLU A 887 12.25 38.91 -36.11
C GLU A 887 11.42 39.03 -34.82
N THR A 888 11.02 40.26 -34.45
CA THR A 888 10.11 40.51 -33.32
C THR A 888 8.80 39.74 -33.49
N GLY A 889 8.19 39.79 -34.69
CA GLY A 889 6.97 39.06 -35.01
C GLY A 889 7.13 37.54 -34.97
N LEU A 890 8.22 37.00 -35.49
CA LEU A 890 8.50 35.56 -35.46
C LEU A 890 8.73 35.03 -34.05
N ARG A 891 9.47 35.76 -33.21
CA ARG A 891 9.64 35.40 -31.79
C ARG A 891 8.32 35.45 -31.03
N ALA A 892 7.49 36.45 -31.29
CA ALA A 892 6.16 36.56 -30.72
C ALA A 892 5.25 35.38 -31.15
N LEU A 893 5.34 34.93 -32.41
CA LEU A 893 4.61 33.77 -32.93
C LEU A 893 4.96 32.46 -32.20
N LEU A 894 6.16 32.34 -31.61
CA LEU A 894 6.59 31.14 -30.86
C LEU A 894 5.80 30.94 -29.55
N TYR A 895 5.28 32.02 -28.96
CA TYR A 895 4.46 31.99 -27.75
C TYR A 895 2.97 31.70 -28.01
N LEU A 896 2.56 31.62 -29.28
CA LEU A 896 1.18 31.33 -29.69
C LEU A 896 1.03 29.85 -30.06
N THR A 897 -0.09 29.23 -29.67
CA THR A 897 -0.42 27.83 -29.98
C THR A 897 -0.74 27.66 -31.46
N GLU A 898 -1.46 28.64 -32.01
CA GLU A 898 -1.72 28.82 -33.44
C GLU A 898 -1.66 30.32 -33.72
N GLY A 899 -1.10 30.73 -34.85
CA GLY A 899 -0.98 32.16 -35.15
C GLY A 899 -0.52 32.48 -36.56
N GLN A 900 -0.80 33.71 -36.99
CA GLN A 900 -0.43 34.25 -38.28
C GLN A 900 0.18 35.65 -38.11
N LEU A 901 1.35 35.82 -38.71
CA LEU A 901 2.05 37.09 -38.85
C LEU A 901 1.96 37.52 -40.32
N ASP A 902 1.44 38.71 -40.58
CA ASP A 902 1.32 39.28 -41.91
C ASP A 902 1.96 40.68 -41.95
N PHE A 903 2.74 40.96 -42.99
CA PHE A 903 3.13 42.31 -43.38
C PHE A 903 2.49 42.61 -44.73
N SER A 904 1.69 43.67 -44.81
CA SER A 904 1.12 44.12 -46.08
C SER A 904 0.82 45.61 -46.02
N ARG A 905 1.01 46.32 -47.13
CA ARG A 905 0.76 47.78 -47.25
C ARG A 905 1.44 48.62 -46.16
N GLY A 906 2.61 48.20 -45.69
CA GLY A 906 3.41 48.92 -44.69
C GLY A 906 3.01 48.70 -43.23
N VAL A 907 2.07 47.79 -42.94
CA VAL A 907 1.58 47.51 -41.57
C VAL A 907 1.83 46.05 -41.21
N TRP A 908 2.30 45.81 -39.99
CA TRP A 908 2.42 44.47 -39.43
C TRP A 908 1.14 44.06 -38.72
N SER A 909 0.70 42.82 -38.90
CA SER A 909 -0.41 42.22 -38.18
C SER A 909 -0.02 40.88 -37.57
N LEU A 910 -0.29 40.69 -36.29
CA LEU A 910 -0.08 39.43 -35.58
C LEU A 910 -1.40 38.97 -34.96
N ARG A 911 -1.87 37.78 -35.34
CA ARG A 911 -3.11 37.20 -34.81
C ARG A 911 -2.87 35.77 -34.35
N GLY A 912 -3.57 35.31 -33.32
CA GLY A 912 -3.45 33.92 -32.88
C GLY A 912 -3.98 33.66 -31.47
N VAL A 913 -3.85 32.41 -31.03
CA VAL A 913 -4.34 31.95 -29.72
C VAL A 913 -3.16 31.68 -28.79
N ALA A 914 -3.01 32.48 -27.73
CA ALA A 914 -2.04 32.24 -26.67
C ALA A 914 -2.53 31.12 -25.74
N ALA A 915 -1.63 30.31 -25.15
CA ALA A 915 -2.03 29.21 -24.28
C ALA A 915 -2.65 29.68 -22.95
N ASP A 916 -2.20 30.83 -22.44
CA ASP A 916 -2.69 31.45 -21.21
C ASP A 916 -2.45 32.97 -21.22
N ALA A 917 -2.93 33.65 -20.17
CA ALA A 917 -2.82 35.10 -20.03
C ALA A 917 -1.35 35.58 -19.96
N ALA A 918 -0.45 34.79 -19.36
CA ALA A 918 0.97 35.16 -19.26
C ALA A 918 1.66 35.10 -20.63
N ALA A 919 1.35 34.08 -21.44
CA ALA A 919 1.83 33.97 -22.82
C ALA A 919 1.32 35.13 -23.69
N ARG A 920 0.03 35.50 -23.56
CA ARG A 920 -0.52 36.67 -24.26
C ARG A 920 0.19 37.97 -23.86
N ASP A 921 0.41 38.17 -22.57
CA ASP A 921 1.05 39.39 -22.06
C ASP A 921 2.53 39.46 -22.49
N ALA A 922 3.24 38.32 -22.56
CA ALA A 922 4.59 38.23 -23.10
C ALA A 922 4.65 38.58 -24.60
N VAL A 923 3.67 38.12 -25.39
CA VAL A 923 3.53 38.49 -26.82
C VAL A 923 3.33 39.99 -26.98
N LEU A 924 2.42 40.58 -26.22
CA LEU A 924 2.15 42.03 -26.29
C LEU A 924 3.36 42.86 -25.83
N ALA A 925 4.10 42.40 -24.82
CA ALA A 925 5.32 43.05 -24.36
C ALA A 925 6.45 42.97 -25.40
N ALA A 926 6.59 41.84 -26.10
CA ALA A 926 7.57 41.68 -27.17
C ALA A 926 7.27 42.61 -28.37
N ILE A 927 6.00 42.72 -28.78
CA ILE A 927 5.59 43.64 -29.85
C ILE A 927 5.76 45.10 -29.43
N ALA A 928 5.47 45.46 -28.18
CA ALA A 928 5.67 46.81 -27.67
C ALA A 928 7.16 47.23 -27.55
N ALA A 929 8.07 46.25 -27.51
CA ALA A 929 9.52 46.46 -27.46
C ALA A 929 10.20 46.34 -28.83
N ASP A 930 9.44 46.34 -29.93
CA ASP A 930 9.97 46.21 -31.28
C ASP A 930 10.96 47.34 -31.63
N PRO A 931 12.24 47.04 -31.87
CA PRO A 931 13.26 48.06 -32.19
C PRO A 931 13.06 48.71 -33.56
N GLY A 932 12.17 48.17 -34.41
CA GLY A 932 11.82 48.75 -35.70
C GLY A 932 10.74 49.84 -35.66
N GLU A 933 10.18 50.15 -34.48
CA GLU A 933 9.09 51.14 -34.26
C GLU A 933 7.92 50.99 -35.26
N ALA A 934 7.59 49.77 -35.66
CA ALA A 934 6.61 49.55 -36.71
C ALA A 934 5.15 49.71 -36.24
N ASP A 935 4.24 50.04 -37.15
CA ASP A 935 2.81 50.04 -36.88
C ASP A 935 2.27 48.60 -36.83
N TRP A 936 1.86 48.15 -35.64
CA TRP A 936 1.36 46.80 -35.38
C TRP A 936 -0.16 46.78 -35.17
N THR A 937 -0.81 45.77 -35.77
CA THR A 937 -2.21 45.41 -35.52
C THR A 937 -2.27 44.02 -34.89
N THR A 938 -2.49 43.94 -33.57
CA THR A 938 -2.50 42.68 -32.83
C THR A 938 -3.92 42.21 -32.50
N ALA A 939 -4.19 40.91 -32.68
CA ALA A 939 -5.40 40.26 -32.17
C ALA A 939 -5.03 38.88 -31.59
N ILE A 940 -4.67 38.88 -30.30
CA ILE A 940 -4.25 37.67 -29.59
C ILE A 940 -5.37 37.24 -28.65
N ASP A 941 -6.06 36.17 -29.04
CA ASP A 941 -7.12 35.57 -28.26
C ASP A 941 -6.53 34.61 -27.22
N LEU A 942 -7.20 34.46 -26.08
CA LEU A 942 -6.95 33.35 -25.17
C LEU A 942 -7.79 32.15 -25.62
N PRO A 943 -7.42 30.91 -25.24
CA PRO A 943 -8.30 29.78 -25.48
C PRO A 943 -9.60 30.10 -24.73
N PRO A 944 -10.78 29.79 -25.28
CA PRO A 944 -12.01 30.03 -24.57
C PRO A 944 -11.88 29.39 -23.18
N PRO A 945 -12.17 30.12 -22.08
CA PRO A 945 -12.30 29.47 -20.77
C PRO A 945 -13.30 28.31 -20.95
N PRO A 946 -13.10 27.14 -20.32
CA PRO A 946 -14.09 26.06 -20.44
C PRO A 946 -15.44 26.62 -20.03
N GLU A 947 -16.33 26.79 -21.01
CA GLU A 947 -17.66 27.32 -20.77
C GLU A 947 -18.38 26.31 -19.86
N PRO A 948 -19.06 26.75 -18.78
CA PRO A 948 -20.08 25.90 -18.17
C PRO A 948 -21.10 25.60 -19.27
N ALA A 949 -21.28 24.32 -19.58
CA ALA A 949 -22.08 23.88 -20.70
C ALA A 949 -23.47 24.56 -20.71
N PRO A 950 -24.02 24.95 -21.87
CA PRO A 950 -25.46 25.24 -21.98
C PRO A 950 -26.24 24.02 -21.47
N PRO A 951 -27.39 24.17 -20.80
CA PRO A 951 -28.17 23.00 -20.39
C PRO A 951 -28.46 22.20 -21.66
N PRO A 952 -28.04 20.92 -21.72
CA PRO A 952 -28.45 20.06 -22.81
C PRO A 952 -29.98 20.07 -22.83
N ALA A 953 -30.60 20.16 -24.02
CA ALA A 953 -31.93 19.60 -24.17
C ALA A 953 -31.86 18.21 -23.52
N PRO A 954 -32.77 17.82 -22.61
CA PRO A 954 -32.59 16.61 -21.80
C PRO A 954 -32.26 15.47 -22.75
N VAL A 955 -30.97 15.14 -22.81
CA VAL A 955 -30.52 13.88 -23.33
C VAL A 955 -31.06 12.99 -22.24
N ALA A 956 -32.21 12.36 -22.51
CA ALA A 956 -32.72 11.31 -21.66
C ALA A 956 -31.49 10.48 -21.28
N PRO A 957 -31.24 10.23 -19.98
CA PRO A 957 -30.05 9.49 -19.56
C PRO A 957 -29.91 8.35 -20.55
N VAL A 958 -28.75 8.23 -21.20
CA VAL A 958 -28.44 6.97 -21.85
C VAL A 958 -28.41 6.03 -20.66
N LEU A 959 -29.57 5.41 -20.41
CA LEU A 959 -29.73 4.45 -19.35
C LEU A 959 -28.72 3.39 -19.72
N VAL A 960 -27.59 3.41 -19.03
CA VAL A 960 -26.70 2.27 -19.03
C VAL A 960 -27.63 1.15 -18.64
N ASP A 961 -27.79 0.18 -19.55
CA ASP A 961 -28.67 -0.95 -19.32
C ASP A 961 -28.02 -1.80 -18.24
N ILE A 962 -28.27 -1.41 -17.00
CA ILE A 962 -27.84 -2.11 -15.81
C ILE A 962 -28.74 -3.31 -15.55
N SER A 963 -29.75 -3.61 -16.38
CA SER A 963 -30.64 -4.77 -16.16
C SER A 963 -29.86 -6.10 -16.13
N ALA A 964 -28.71 -6.15 -16.81
CA ALA A 964 -27.79 -7.28 -16.80
C ALA A 964 -27.07 -7.48 -15.45
N CYS A 965 -26.91 -6.44 -14.62
CA CYS A 965 -26.11 -6.50 -13.39
C CYS A 965 -26.84 -6.04 -12.12
N ALA A 966 -27.92 -5.26 -12.23
CA ALA A 966 -28.59 -4.63 -11.09
C ALA A 966 -29.25 -5.64 -10.15
N ALA A 967 -29.91 -6.67 -10.70
CA ALA A 967 -30.52 -7.73 -9.90
C ALA A 967 -29.46 -8.59 -9.17
N PRO A 968 -28.43 -9.12 -9.87
CA PRO A 968 -27.33 -9.84 -9.22
C PRO A 968 -26.63 -9.02 -8.12
N ILE A 969 -26.32 -7.75 -8.37
CA ILE A 969 -25.63 -6.88 -7.39
C ILE A 969 -26.52 -6.56 -6.18
N ALA A 970 -27.84 -6.38 -6.39
CA ALA A 970 -28.78 -6.21 -5.29
C ALA A 970 -28.92 -7.49 -4.46
N GLU A 971 -28.96 -8.65 -5.10
CA GLU A 971 -28.99 -9.95 -4.42
C GLU A 971 -27.69 -10.20 -3.64
N PHE A 972 -26.54 -9.89 -4.24
CA PHE A 972 -25.23 -9.90 -3.57
C PHE A 972 -25.26 -9.06 -2.30
N SER A 973 -25.70 -7.80 -2.40
CA SER A 973 -25.76 -6.88 -1.26
C SER A 973 -26.71 -7.37 -0.16
N ALA A 974 -27.82 -8.03 -0.52
CA ALA A 974 -28.79 -8.57 0.43
C ALA A 974 -28.24 -9.74 1.26
N ARG A 975 -27.25 -10.49 0.75
CA ARG A 975 -26.61 -11.59 1.48
C ARG A 975 -25.62 -11.13 2.55
N ASN A 976 -25.22 -9.85 2.53
CA ASN A 976 -24.22 -9.28 3.44
C ASN A 976 -22.94 -10.14 3.55
N SER A 977 -22.38 -10.50 2.39
CA SER A 977 -21.30 -11.50 2.29
C SER A 977 -19.89 -10.92 2.44
N ILE A 978 -19.74 -9.59 2.49
CA ILE A 978 -18.45 -8.94 2.78
C ILE A 978 -18.35 -8.71 4.28
N LEU A 979 -17.47 -9.48 4.92
CA LEU A 979 -17.24 -9.44 6.36
C LEU A 979 -15.96 -8.65 6.68
N PHE A 980 -15.93 -8.04 7.86
CA PHE A 980 -14.78 -7.32 8.39
C PHE A 980 -14.40 -7.84 9.75
N GLN A 981 -13.11 -7.73 10.09
CA GLN A 981 -12.68 -7.93 11.47
C GLN A 981 -13.33 -6.91 12.42
N SER A 982 -13.54 -7.34 13.67
CA SER A 982 -14.22 -6.52 14.68
C SER A 982 -13.47 -5.21 14.92
N GLY A 983 -14.18 -4.07 14.86
CA GLY A 983 -13.60 -2.74 15.07
C GLY A 983 -12.64 -2.25 13.97
N ALA A 984 -12.44 -3.01 12.89
CA ALA A 984 -11.49 -2.68 11.83
C ALA A 984 -12.14 -2.56 10.45
N ALA A 985 -11.42 -1.89 9.54
CA ALA A 985 -11.71 -1.84 8.10
C ALA A 985 -10.96 -2.92 7.31
N LEU A 986 -10.51 -3.98 7.99
CA LEU A 986 -9.85 -5.11 7.35
C LEU A 986 -10.89 -6.15 6.91
N ILE A 987 -10.97 -6.40 5.60
CA ILE A 987 -11.86 -7.40 5.01
C ILE A 987 -11.40 -8.80 5.46
N ALA A 988 -12.33 -9.61 5.95
CA ALA A 988 -12.07 -10.99 6.37
C ALA A 988 -11.81 -11.87 5.14
N ALA A 989 -10.85 -12.81 5.23
CA ALA A 989 -10.38 -13.62 4.09
C ALA A 989 -11.50 -14.46 3.46
N GLU A 990 -12.50 -14.86 4.25
CA GLU A 990 -13.68 -15.58 3.80
C GLU A 990 -14.52 -14.76 2.79
N SER A 991 -14.32 -13.44 2.73
CA SER A 991 -15.01 -12.54 1.80
C SER A 991 -14.37 -12.50 0.41
N ASP A 992 -13.20 -13.12 0.19
CA ASP A 992 -12.51 -13.08 -1.11
C ASP A 992 -13.36 -13.68 -2.24
N ALA A 993 -14.04 -14.80 -1.98
CA ALA A 993 -14.94 -15.42 -2.96
C ALA A 993 -16.15 -14.52 -3.30
N ALA A 994 -16.67 -13.79 -2.31
CA ALA A 994 -17.75 -12.82 -2.51
C ALA A 994 -17.26 -11.61 -3.32
N LEU A 995 -16.04 -11.14 -3.08
CA LEU A 995 -15.43 -10.06 -3.87
C LEU A 995 -15.20 -10.49 -5.33
N ASP A 996 -14.76 -11.73 -5.56
CA ASP A 996 -14.56 -12.26 -6.91
C ASP A 996 -15.90 -12.41 -7.66
N GLU A 997 -16.96 -12.86 -6.98
CA GLU A 997 -18.34 -12.88 -7.51
C GLU A 997 -18.79 -11.46 -7.89
N LEU A 998 -18.61 -10.49 -6.99
CA LEU A 998 -18.98 -9.10 -7.25
C LEU A 998 -18.22 -8.51 -8.45
N VAL A 999 -16.95 -8.86 -8.65
CA VAL A 999 -16.18 -8.43 -9.83
C VAL A 999 -16.79 -8.99 -11.13
N LEU A 1000 -17.27 -10.24 -11.12
CA LEU A 1000 -17.95 -10.83 -12.27
C LEU A 1000 -19.26 -10.08 -12.59
N ASP A 1001 -20.04 -9.76 -11.56
CA ASP A 1001 -21.28 -9.00 -11.71
C ASP A 1001 -21.02 -7.56 -12.21
N LEU A 1002 -19.97 -6.90 -11.72
CA LEU A 1002 -19.58 -5.55 -12.15
C LEU A 1002 -19.00 -5.49 -13.57
N LYS A 1003 -18.41 -6.59 -14.06
CA LYS A 1003 -17.97 -6.73 -15.45
C LYS A 1003 -19.14 -6.82 -16.43
N ALA A 1004 -20.32 -7.25 -15.98
CA ALA A 1004 -21.52 -7.32 -16.84
C ALA A 1004 -22.09 -5.94 -17.19
N CYS A 1005 -21.71 -4.88 -16.46
CA CYS A 1005 -22.06 -3.50 -16.78
C CYS A 1005 -20.84 -2.57 -16.62
N PRO A 1006 -19.89 -2.55 -17.58
CA PRO A 1006 -18.61 -1.83 -17.48
C PRO A 1006 -18.77 -0.31 -17.29
N ASP A 1007 -19.90 0.25 -17.71
CA ASP A 1007 -20.16 1.69 -17.75
C ASP A 1007 -21.01 2.21 -16.58
N ALA A 1008 -21.47 1.34 -15.67
CA ALA A 1008 -22.31 1.74 -14.54
C ALA A 1008 -21.50 2.41 -13.42
N VAL A 1009 -22.03 3.44 -12.78
CA VAL A 1009 -21.39 3.97 -11.56
C VAL A 1009 -21.70 3.05 -10.39
N VAL A 1010 -20.70 2.73 -9.58
CA VAL A 1010 -20.80 1.79 -8.46
C VAL A 1010 -20.55 2.54 -7.17
N HIS A 1011 -21.53 2.58 -6.28
CA HIS A 1011 -21.36 3.05 -4.92
C HIS A 1011 -21.16 1.85 -4.00
N ILE A 1012 -20.12 1.93 -3.18
CA ILE A 1012 -19.83 1.01 -2.10
C ILE A 1012 -20.19 1.74 -0.81
N GLU A 1013 -21.27 1.31 -0.19
CA GLU A 1013 -21.91 1.99 0.93
C GLU A 1013 -21.63 1.21 2.23
N GLY A 1014 -20.88 1.80 3.15
CA GLY A 1014 -20.56 1.21 4.44
C GLY A 1014 -21.57 1.60 5.52
N HIS A 1015 -21.98 0.62 6.33
CA HIS A 1015 -22.88 0.81 7.45
C HIS A 1015 -22.34 0.14 8.74
N THR A 1016 -22.62 0.76 9.88
CA THR A 1016 -22.35 0.22 11.22
C THR A 1016 -23.66 0.06 12.00
N ASP A 1017 -23.58 -0.64 13.14
CA ASP A 1017 -24.62 -0.60 14.17
C ASP A 1017 -24.44 0.63 15.08
N ALA A 1018 -25.39 0.83 15.99
CA ALA A 1018 -25.43 1.99 16.89
C ALA A 1018 -24.55 1.86 18.15
N ASP A 1019 -23.64 0.87 18.17
CA ASP A 1019 -22.71 0.69 19.29
C ASP A 1019 -21.48 1.57 19.08
N GLY A 1020 -21.19 2.45 20.04
CA GLY A 1020 -19.99 3.30 20.01
C GLY A 1020 -20.29 4.78 19.77
N ASP A 1021 -19.25 5.52 19.39
CA ASP A 1021 -19.36 6.94 19.06
C ASP A 1021 -19.76 7.12 17.60
N GLU A 1022 -20.75 7.98 17.33
CA GLU A 1022 -21.30 8.23 16.00
C GLU A 1022 -20.23 8.67 14.99
N THR A 1023 -19.26 9.49 15.42
CA THR A 1023 -18.17 9.98 14.56
C THR A 1023 -17.19 8.86 14.21
N LEU A 1024 -16.87 8.00 15.18
CA LEU A 1024 -16.05 6.81 14.96
C LEU A 1024 -16.75 5.78 14.08
N ASN A 1025 -18.05 5.62 14.25
CA ASN A 1025 -18.89 4.75 13.43
C ASN A 1025 -18.95 5.24 11.97
N LEU A 1026 -19.09 6.55 11.77
CA LEU A 1026 -19.01 7.16 10.45
C LEU A 1026 -17.64 6.93 9.80
N ALA A 1027 -16.54 7.24 10.51
CA ALA A 1027 -15.19 7.03 10.01
C ALA A 1027 -14.90 5.55 9.67
N LEU A 1028 -15.34 4.63 10.54
CA LEU A 1028 -15.20 3.19 10.33
C LEU A 1028 -15.99 2.72 9.11
N SER A 1029 -17.20 3.24 8.90
CA SER A 1029 -18.03 2.91 7.74
C SER A 1029 -17.40 3.37 6.42
N VAL A 1030 -16.79 4.58 6.39
CA VAL A 1030 -16.04 5.10 5.23
C VAL A 1030 -14.82 4.21 4.97
N ALA A 1031 -14.01 3.94 5.99
CA ALA A 1031 -12.81 3.13 5.86
C ALA A 1031 -13.11 1.71 5.34
N ARG A 1032 -14.23 1.11 5.75
CA ARG A 1032 -14.70 -0.20 5.25
C ARG A 1032 -15.12 -0.14 3.78
N ALA A 1033 -15.82 0.92 3.37
CA ALA A 1033 -16.18 1.13 1.98
C ALA A 1033 -14.94 1.34 1.09
N GLU A 1034 -13.97 2.12 1.55
CA GLU A 1034 -12.69 2.32 0.88
C GLU A 1034 -11.87 1.02 0.76
N ALA A 1035 -11.85 0.20 1.80
CA ALA A 1035 -11.20 -1.11 1.77
C ALA A 1035 -11.79 -2.01 0.67
N VAL A 1036 -13.11 -2.00 0.48
CA VAL A 1036 -13.79 -2.75 -0.59
C VAL A 1036 -13.51 -2.15 -1.96
N VAL A 1037 -13.48 -0.82 -2.09
CA VAL A 1037 -13.05 -0.16 -3.34
C VAL A 1037 -11.64 -0.59 -3.72
N ASN A 1038 -10.68 -0.53 -2.79
CA ASN A 1038 -9.30 -0.97 -3.03
C ASN A 1038 -9.21 -2.46 -3.40
N ALA A 1039 -10.03 -3.30 -2.77
CA ALA A 1039 -10.12 -4.72 -3.08
C ALA A 1039 -10.70 -5.00 -4.49
N LEU A 1040 -11.61 -4.16 -4.99
CA LEU A 1040 -12.16 -4.25 -6.35
C LEU A 1040 -11.19 -3.69 -7.41
N VAL A 1041 -10.49 -2.59 -7.09
CA VAL A 1041 -9.45 -2.01 -7.96
C VAL A 1041 -8.31 -3.00 -8.20
N SER A 1042 -7.81 -3.64 -7.14
CA SER A 1042 -6.77 -4.67 -7.24
C SER A 1042 -7.22 -5.92 -8.04
N ARG A 1043 -8.54 -6.14 -8.17
CA ARG A 1043 -9.14 -7.19 -9.00
C ARG A 1043 -9.54 -6.72 -10.41
N GLY A 1044 -9.11 -5.53 -10.81
CA GLY A 1044 -9.23 -5.01 -12.17
C GLY A 1044 -10.53 -4.26 -12.48
N VAL A 1045 -11.28 -3.81 -11.48
CA VAL A 1045 -12.41 -2.88 -11.69
C VAL A 1045 -11.87 -1.46 -11.82
N THR A 1046 -12.29 -0.74 -12.86
CA THR A 1046 -11.81 0.63 -13.14
C THR A 1046 -12.07 1.56 -11.95
N PRO A 1047 -11.05 2.24 -11.38
CA PRO A 1047 -11.24 3.12 -10.21
C PRO A 1047 -12.21 4.27 -10.46
N ALA A 1048 -12.23 4.82 -11.68
CA ALA A 1048 -13.02 6.00 -12.06
C ALA A 1048 -14.54 5.84 -11.91
N ARG A 1049 -15.04 4.63 -11.68
CA ARG A 1049 -16.47 4.32 -11.53
C ARG A 1049 -16.84 3.78 -10.14
N LEU A 1050 -15.90 3.73 -9.19
CA LEU A 1050 -16.11 3.24 -7.83
C LEU A 1050 -16.12 4.41 -6.84
N TYR A 1051 -17.16 4.49 -6.00
CA TYR A 1051 -17.30 5.53 -4.98
C TYR A 1051 -17.51 4.89 -3.61
N ALA A 1052 -16.64 5.20 -2.64
CA ALA A 1052 -16.82 4.80 -1.26
C ALA A 1052 -17.69 5.84 -0.52
N VAL A 1053 -18.75 5.39 0.14
CA VAL A 1053 -19.65 6.23 0.93
C VAL A 1053 -19.85 5.58 2.30
N GLY A 1054 -19.58 6.31 3.38
CA GLY A 1054 -19.87 5.85 4.73
C GLY A 1054 -21.14 6.47 5.27
N TYR A 1055 -22.05 5.65 5.78
CA TYR A 1055 -23.31 6.09 6.41
C TYR A 1055 -23.29 5.97 7.94
N GLY A 1056 -22.22 5.43 8.52
CA GLY A 1056 -22.15 5.10 9.95
C GLY A 1056 -23.39 4.32 10.38
N GLU A 1057 -24.00 4.74 11.48
CA GLU A 1057 -25.23 4.18 12.03
C GLU A 1057 -26.53 4.85 11.52
N ALA A 1058 -26.43 5.84 10.61
CA ALA A 1058 -27.56 6.70 10.23
C ALA A 1058 -28.63 6.01 9.35
N ALA A 1059 -28.36 4.80 8.84
CA ALA A 1059 -29.26 4.04 7.96
C ALA A 1059 -29.40 2.56 8.40
N PRO A 1060 -30.03 2.28 9.56
CA PRO A 1060 -30.25 0.92 10.04
C PRO A 1060 -31.38 0.23 9.24
N ILE A 1061 -31.24 -1.07 9.01
CA ILE A 1061 -32.25 -1.92 8.33
C ILE A 1061 -32.91 -2.92 9.27
N ALA A 1062 -32.37 -3.05 10.48
CA ALA A 1062 -32.89 -3.89 11.54
C ALA A 1062 -32.75 -3.17 12.88
N ASP A 1063 -33.42 -3.70 13.91
CA ASP A 1063 -33.39 -3.15 15.25
C ASP A 1063 -31.98 -3.22 15.86
N ASN A 1064 -31.47 -2.08 16.36
CA ASN A 1064 -30.17 -2.03 17.04
C ASN A 1064 -30.23 -2.60 18.47
N ASP A 1065 -31.40 -2.95 19.00
CA ASP A 1065 -31.53 -3.48 20.36
C ASP A 1065 -31.24 -4.99 20.46
N THR A 1066 -31.10 -5.70 19.32
CA THR A 1066 -30.83 -7.15 19.29
C THR A 1066 -29.50 -7.47 18.63
N ALA A 1067 -28.79 -8.49 19.12
CA ALA A 1067 -27.52 -8.93 18.52
C ALA A 1067 -27.68 -9.32 17.03
N GLN A 1068 -28.82 -9.92 16.68
CA GLN A 1068 -29.15 -10.27 15.31
C GLN A 1068 -29.35 -9.02 14.44
N GLY A 1069 -30.07 -8.00 14.92
CA GLY A 1069 -30.31 -6.76 14.17
C GLY A 1069 -29.04 -5.91 14.02
N LYS A 1070 -28.20 -5.83 15.06
CA LYS A 1070 -26.85 -5.23 14.98
C LYS A 1070 -25.99 -5.87 13.89
N ARG A 1071 -26.00 -7.21 13.81
CA ARG A 1071 -25.27 -7.94 12.75
C ARG A 1071 -25.78 -7.61 11.35
N LEU A 1072 -27.08 -7.39 11.17
CA LEU A 1072 -27.68 -6.98 9.89
C LEU A 1072 -27.35 -5.51 9.55
N ASN A 1073 -27.20 -4.65 10.55
CA ASN A 1073 -26.84 -3.24 10.35
C ASN A 1073 -25.37 -3.05 9.94
N ARG A 1074 -24.46 -3.92 10.41
CA ARG A 1074 -23.05 -3.98 9.98
C ARG A 1074 -22.95 -4.63 8.59
N ARG A 1075 -23.00 -3.83 7.52
CA ARG A 1075 -23.04 -4.33 6.15
C ARG A 1075 -22.34 -3.42 5.14
N ILE A 1076 -22.04 -3.99 3.98
CA ILE A 1076 -21.69 -3.26 2.76
C ILE A 1076 -22.85 -3.40 1.79
N VAL A 1077 -23.34 -2.28 1.29
CA VAL A 1077 -24.32 -2.25 0.21
C VAL A 1077 -23.62 -1.78 -1.05
N VAL A 1078 -23.77 -2.54 -2.13
CA VAL A 1078 -23.26 -2.13 -3.44
C VAL A 1078 -24.45 -1.70 -4.27
N THR A 1079 -24.46 -0.44 -4.69
CA THR A 1079 -25.50 0.07 -5.58
C THR A 1079 -24.88 0.47 -6.91
N VAL A 1080 -25.53 0.06 -8.00
CA VAL A 1080 -25.20 0.52 -9.35
C VAL A 1080 -26.19 1.58 -9.78
N ARG A 1081 -25.68 2.71 -10.26
CA ARG A 1081 -26.49 3.80 -10.79
C ARG A 1081 -26.29 3.89 -12.30
N PRO A 1082 -27.38 4.07 -13.07
CA PRO A 1082 -27.28 4.29 -14.52
C PRO A 1082 -26.78 5.70 -14.86
N GLU A 1083 -26.51 6.52 -13.85
CA GLU A 1083 -26.17 7.94 -13.93
C GLU A 1083 -24.66 8.10 -13.71
N HIS A 1084 -23.96 8.74 -14.65
CA HIS A 1084 -22.67 9.37 -14.37
C HIS A 1084 -22.94 10.65 -13.57
N TYR A 1085 -22.28 10.84 -12.42
CA TYR A 1085 -22.37 12.08 -11.65
C TYR A 1085 -21.68 13.24 -12.37
#